data_AF-A0A3S4TJX4-F1
#
_entry.id   AF-A0A3S4TJX4-F1
#
_cell.length_a   1.000
_cell.length_b   1.000
_cell.length_c   1.000
_cell.angle_alpha   90.00
_cell.angle_beta   90.00
_cell.angle_gamma   90.00
#
_symmetry.space_group_name_H-M   'P 1'
#
loop_
_entity.id
_entity.type
_entity.pdbx_description
1 polymer ?
#
loop_
_entity_poly.entity_id
_entity_poly.type
_entity_poly.pdbx_seq_one_letter_code
_entity_poly.pdbx_strand_id
1 'polypeptide(L)'
;MSENKALARYLLEQVQEGGFDKGHALALIKALGANRSRTEVAIVGISCRFSAADTPEAFWQKLIREKTGGGAYSSDRHADMRYLFGEPAVPKDAGICMNNLLADIDKFDASEFSLLAKEAQLMDPGQRELLLTAWQAIDDAGYSPQQWMNTNTGVFVGIDNNGKFNLDRYVQDQSLYSSMGSMTGWFPGRIAAALNAEGPCLAIDTGCSSGLVALDAAVNAIRDNSCEQAIVASVNLLNLYQSDVADGMEGMNATTDRSAAFDDNANGMLWGEGACSVIVKPLQKAVEAGDHIYGVIRGMAVNHDGQAVRQGKVLQKAWQDGKINPEELDYIEAHGTGTHLGDSIELSSIISAFKPYTKKKQFCGMGSLMANIGHTAGVSGLARVVKVLLAMKYNKLPSSPNFHVPNHHLQLEQSPVYIQDSLTEWPQPDKKKLVGVSAFSMTKTNCHVVIEEYQAPAADIPAVPYLMTVSADDRVQLKAQLNAMQNCIRRDEQIELGNMCYTANTGRQVRSHVVTVAFTSRAECLRRLELVCRELGDDGFCQLQDGVVYQVLTTLSTAKQVLAILPRAVGGELLLLEQIEAAYRTGKQIDWTSLYDGHTFRRISLPGYPRNTVRCWPPQSVLHPFRQPDRSLAVEHTEQPAYQVRLTGRGKEGYSDTELAIGAIWGELFGLDTIAVDQSFVDYGGNSLSAAVLVQSLSHNLHKQVKAELLYQHQTIEALAAVLEDKPEADIQALAPIQDMITGDQPISSTQAFMLGISDSLKNPGHLTVGVVLAVQYSLEPKVMHDTVQYLDSYYDILRARFTKAGGDWHQAIMPVGEAVNFQHVDIAHLPEPERKGFIEQTVNSKLYTLDLASGPLYTVTLFTQGEGEPVYLAAYFHHVLMDAFSLNLYIGSLMSLYNQVAQGGPLSLGSKPLSYYQFIGESQRYAREISDEQAQFMAETPLEDFPLLPQDIADGINYRYSKEEHKQAFDRATTDKLCRQLVKQHQVTVLDLLVAALAHTIAGWTKGEWVEIHNVITGRDVIHDRSHDFTQTLGLFAVGCDLVLQHRQSETPLAYLLDIQSQLLSLPAKGCGNFITQNIESRQPGSRYEYLRKQVSINYLGDMFEVDESSPVRVVDGISIDVDDDHLVHADILDLRGSIQNGELTMIWGYNRKIHHEPTIRKLSEHFGDFLYHLAETVGESH
;
A
#
# COMPACT_ATOMS: atom_id res chain seq x y z
N MET A 1 18.58 -22.79 12.08
CA MET A 1 19.77 -23.67 12.06
C MET A 1 19.47 -24.85 11.12
N SER A 2 19.76 -24.80 9.81
CA SER A 2 19.71 -26.02 8.97
C SER A 2 20.40 -25.96 7.59
N GLU A 3 20.48 -24.83 6.88
CA GLU A 3 21.03 -24.83 5.49
C GLU A 3 22.56 -24.74 5.41
N ASN A 4 23.21 -23.87 6.19
CA ASN A 4 24.67 -23.72 6.16
C ASN A 4 25.44 -24.99 6.55
N LYS A 5 24.82 -25.90 7.30
CA LYS A 5 25.42 -27.20 7.66
C LYS A 5 25.37 -28.21 6.51
N ALA A 6 24.30 -28.18 5.71
CA ALA A 6 24.19 -29.05 4.54
C ALA A 6 25.19 -28.65 3.46
N LEU A 7 25.30 -27.34 3.19
CA LEU A 7 26.26 -26.80 2.22
C LEU A 7 27.71 -26.99 2.69
N ALA A 8 28.00 -26.83 3.98
CA ALA A 8 29.32 -27.13 4.52
C ALA A 8 29.68 -28.63 4.43
N ARG A 9 28.70 -29.55 4.58
CA ARG A 9 28.93 -30.99 4.36
C ARG A 9 29.21 -31.29 2.89
N TYR A 10 28.41 -30.73 1.99
CA TYR A 10 28.61 -30.89 0.55
C TYR A 10 30.01 -30.43 0.12
N LEU A 11 30.47 -29.25 0.58
CA LEU A 11 31.81 -28.76 0.28
C LEU A 11 32.92 -29.67 0.84
N LEU A 12 32.72 -30.29 2.00
CA LEU A 12 33.67 -31.26 2.56
C LEU A 12 33.69 -32.57 1.76
N GLU A 13 32.53 -33.04 1.28
CA GLU A 13 32.40 -34.22 0.42
C GLU A 13 33.10 -33.99 -0.94
N GLN A 14 32.87 -32.84 -1.58
CA GLN A 14 33.53 -32.48 -2.84
C GLN A 14 35.06 -32.34 -2.71
N VAL A 15 35.56 -31.91 -1.55
CA VAL A 15 37.00 -31.90 -1.24
C VAL A 15 37.55 -33.32 -1.05
N GLN A 16 36.79 -34.23 -0.44
CA GLN A 16 37.22 -35.62 -0.26
C GLN A 16 37.25 -36.38 -1.60
N GLU A 17 36.32 -36.07 -2.49
CA GLU A 17 36.23 -36.63 -3.84
C GLU A 17 37.25 -36.01 -4.82
N GLY A 18 37.97 -34.96 -4.40
CA GLY A 18 38.96 -34.27 -5.23
C GLY A 18 38.35 -33.32 -6.27
N GLY A 19 37.03 -33.11 -6.24
CA GLY A 19 36.29 -32.20 -7.11
C GLY A 19 36.40 -30.72 -6.70
N PHE A 20 36.94 -30.42 -5.52
CA PHE A 20 37.06 -29.05 -5.01
C PHE A 20 38.35 -28.80 -4.22
N ASP A 21 38.96 -27.63 -4.42
CA ASP A 21 40.23 -27.27 -3.77
C ASP A 21 40.07 -27.08 -2.25
N LYS A 22 41.03 -27.62 -1.49
CA LYS A 22 41.05 -27.55 -0.02
C LYS A 22 41.17 -26.12 0.50
N GLY A 23 41.95 -25.27 -0.15
CA GLY A 23 42.15 -23.88 0.26
C GLY A 23 40.87 -23.06 0.11
N HIS A 24 40.21 -23.20 -1.04
CA HIS A 24 38.95 -22.52 -1.34
C HIS A 24 37.77 -23.07 -0.53
N ALA A 25 37.66 -24.38 -0.35
CA ALA A 25 36.62 -24.95 0.50
C ALA A 25 36.75 -24.47 1.94
N LEU A 26 37.98 -24.37 2.48
CA LEU A 26 38.20 -23.85 3.82
C LEU A 26 37.80 -22.37 3.92
N ALA A 27 38.05 -21.57 2.89
CA ALA A 27 37.60 -20.18 2.83
C ALA A 27 36.07 -20.05 2.75
N LEU A 28 35.41 -20.85 1.91
CA LEU A 28 33.96 -20.89 1.78
C LEU A 28 33.27 -21.41 3.04
N ILE A 29 33.78 -22.48 3.66
CA ILE A 29 33.25 -22.98 4.94
C ILE A 29 33.47 -21.96 6.06
N LYS A 30 34.60 -21.24 6.05
CA LYS A 30 34.81 -20.10 6.96
C LYS A 30 33.86 -18.95 6.68
N ALA A 31 33.47 -18.69 5.44
CA ALA A 31 32.46 -17.67 5.09
C ALA A 31 31.04 -18.11 5.48
N LEU A 32 30.71 -19.39 5.30
CA LEU A 32 29.43 -20.01 5.68
C LEU A 32 29.27 -20.14 7.20
N GLY A 33 30.38 -20.31 7.91
CA GLY A 33 30.49 -20.39 9.37
C GLY A 33 30.96 -19.09 10.02
N ALA A 34 31.23 -18.04 9.25
CA ALA A 34 31.47 -16.72 9.80
C ALA A 34 30.14 -16.31 10.44
N ASN A 35 30.12 -16.20 11.77
CA ASN A 35 29.13 -15.35 12.40
C ASN A 35 29.23 -14.01 11.67
N ARG A 36 28.26 -13.69 10.80
CA ARG A 36 28.08 -12.31 10.36
C ARG A 36 28.09 -11.51 11.65
N SER A 37 29.09 -10.63 11.84
CA SER A 37 29.10 -9.82 13.04
C SER A 37 27.78 -9.08 13.03
N ARG A 38 26.95 -9.32 14.04
CA ARG A 38 25.61 -8.76 14.13
C ARG A 38 25.72 -7.25 13.92
N THR A 39 25.14 -6.75 12.83
CA THR A 39 25.15 -5.32 12.53
C THR A 39 24.40 -4.61 13.64
N GLU A 40 25.14 -3.88 14.46
CA GLU A 40 24.55 -2.97 15.45
C GLU A 40 23.92 -1.80 14.71
N VAL A 41 22.78 -1.33 15.21
CA VAL A 41 21.98 -0.29 14.54
C VAL A 41 21.92 0.92 15.46
N ALA A 42 22.34 2.07 14.95
CA ALA A 42 22.29 3.36 15.62
C ALA A 42 20.98 4.08 15.29
N ILE A 43 20.40 4.76 16.30
CA ILE A 43 19.33 5.73 16.09
C ILE A 43 19.98 7.12 15.98
N VAL A 44 19.86 7.74 14.81
CA VAL A 44 20.61 8.97 14.45
C VAL A 44 19.77 10.24 14.39
N GLY A 45 18.44 10.09 14.30
CA GLY A 45 17.51 11.22 14.28
C GLY A 45 16.16 10.83 14.88
N ILE A 46 15.51 11.79 15.54
CA ILE A 46 14.20 11.60 16.17
C ILE A 46 13.30 12.80 15.88
N SER A 47 11.99 12.54 15.75
CA SER A 47 10.96 13.56 15.84
C SER A 47 9.73 13.00 16.55
N CYS A 48 9.02 13.85 17.28
CA CYS A 48 7.74 13.52 17.86
C CYS A 48 6.82 14.74 17.99
N ARG A 49 5.52 14.46 17.90
CA ARG A 49 4.45 15.41 18.16
C ARG A 49 3.41 14.76 19.07
N PHE A 50 3.28 15.29 20.27
CA PHE A 50 2.34 14.83 21.30
C PHE A 50 1.55 16.02 21.84
N SER A 51 0.52 15.74 22.63
CA SER A 51 -0.29 16.77 23.27
C SER A 51 0.57 17.75 24.08
N ALA A 52 0.43 19.05 23.76
CA ALA A 52 1.22 20.15 24.34
C ALA A 52 2.75 19.98 24.24
N ALA A 53 3.23 19.21 23.25
CA ALA A 53 4.65 18.96 23.02
C ALA A 53 4.90 18.62 21.53
N ASP A 54 5.14 19.65 20.72
CA ASP A 54 5.32 19.49 19.26
C ASP A 54 6.75 19.18 18.80
N THR A 55 7.71 19.06 19.74
CA THR A 55 9.11 18.71 19.44
C THR A 55 9.70 17.80 20.51
N PRO A 56 10.79 17.06 20.21
CA PRO A 56 11.51 16.27 21.22
C PRO A 56 11.94 17.07 22.45
N GLU A 57 12.37 18.33 22.28
CA GLU A 57 12.72 19.21 23.39
C GLU A 57 11.51 19.61 24.23
N ALA A 58 10.39 19.95 23.58
CA ALA A 58 9.15 20.28 24.28
C ALA A 58 8.61 19.08 25.05
N PHE A 59 8.72 17.88 24.46
CA PHE A 59 8.39 16.63 25.10
C PHE A 59 9.29 16.36 26.31
N TRP A 60 10.60 16.54 26.20
CA TRP A 60 11.51 16.45 27.34
C TRP A 60 11.13 17.42 28.47
N GLN A 61 10.79 18.68 28.15
CA GLN A 61 10.32 19.65 29.14
C GLN A 61 9.01 19.23 29.81
N LYS A 62 8.11 18.56 29.08
CA LYS A 62 6.89 18.00 29.63
C LYS A 62 7.19 16.88 30.64
N LEU A 63 8.11 15.97 30.29
CA LEU A 63 8.54 14.85 31.14
C LEU A 63 9.14 15.32 32.47
N ILE A 64 10.14 16.21 32.45
CA ILE A 64 10.84 16.63 33.67
C ILE A 64 10.02 17.56 34.58
N ARG A 65 8.95 18.17 34.05
CA ARG A 65 7.98 18.94 34.83
C ARG A 65 6.84 18.07 35.37
N GLU A 66 6.92 16.76 35.14
CA GLU A 66 5.92 15.77 35.55
C GLU A 66 4.50 16.14 35.09
N LYS A 67 4.41 16.82 33.93
CA LYS A 67 3.13 17.24 33.38
C LYS A 67 2.40 16.02 32.82
N THR A 68 1.22 15.78 33.35
CA THR A 68 0.26 14.78 32.89
C THR A 68 -0.83 15.45 32.07
N GLY A 69 -1.35 14.74 31.08
CA GLY A 69 -2.39 15.26 30.20
C GLY A 69 -1.97 16.48 29.37
N GLY A 70 -2.96 17.20 28.86
CA GLY A 70 -2.81 18.39 28.01
C GLY A 70 -3.45 18.23 26.64
N GLY A 71 -3.78 19.37 26.03
CA GLY A 71 -4.38 19.43 24.71
C GLY A 71 -5.90 19.37 24.74
N ALA A 72 -6.51 20.20 23.89
CA ALA A 72 -7.92 20.17 23.53
C ALA A 72 -7.98 20.41 22.03
N TYR A 73 -9.04 19.98 21.37
CA TYR A 73 -9.25 20.36 19.98
C TYR A 73 -9.26 21.88 19.86
N SER A 74 -8.66 22.41 18.80
CA SER A 74 -8.80 23.83 18.47
C SER A 74 -10.25 24.18 18.15
N SER A 75 -10.56 25.47 18.03
CA SER A 75 -11.90 25.91 17.59
C SER A 75 -12.26 25.33 16.22
N ASP A 76 -11.27 25.26 15.32
CA ASP A 76 -11.45 24.77 13.96
C ASP A 76 -11.68 23.26 13.98
N ARG A 77 -10.84 22.50 14.70
CA ARG A 77 -11.03 21.06 14.85
C ARG A 77 -12.35 20.73 15.53
N HIS A 78 -12.77 21.49 16.56
CA HIS A 78 -14.11 21.32 17.15
C HIS A 78 -15.22 21.54 16.11
N ALA A 79 -15.11 22.57 15.26
CA ALA A 79 -16.09 22.83 14.22
C ALA A 79 -16.12 21.71 13.18
N ASP A 80 -14.96 21.21 12.75
CA ASP A 80 -14.83 20.12 11.79
C ASP A 80 -15.42 18.81 12.35
N MET A 81 -15.07 18.46 13.59
CA MET A 81 -15.62 17.26 14.22
C MET A 81 -17.13 17.40 14.44
N ARG A 82 -17.62 18.58 14.88
CA ARG A 82 -19.07 18.81 15.00
C ARG A 82 -19.79 18.71 13.66
N TYR A 83 -19.16 19.18 12.58
CA TYR A 83 -19.73 19.09 11.24
C TYR A 83 -19.85 17.63 10.79
N LEU A 84 -18.81 16.82 10.99
CA LEU A 84 -18.77 15.42 10.57
C LEU A 84 -19.63 14.50 11.44
N PHE A 85 -19.71 14.80 12.73
CA PHE A 85 -20.23 13.84 13.72
C PHE A 85 -21.27 14.40 14.70
N GLY A 86 -21.66 15.68 14.57
CA GLY A 86 -22.66 16.29 15.43
C GLY A 86 -22.13 16.70 16.78
N GLU A 87 -23.01 16.85 17.77
CA GLU A 87 -22.56 17.06 19.15
C GLU A 87 -21.86 15.78 19.66
N PRO A 88 -20.80 15.90 20.49
CA PRO A 88 -20.05 14.76 20.98
C PRO A 88 -20.98 13.68 21.55
N ALA A 89 -20.96 12.49 20.96
CA ALA A 89 -21.83 11.39 21.35
C ALA A 89 -21.49 10.81 22.73
N VAL A 90 -20.25 11.01 23.21
CA VAL A 90 -19.78 10.47 24.49
C VAL A 90 -20.36 11.30 25.65
N PRO A 91 -21.23 10.72 26.50
CA PRO A 91 -21.69 11.39 27.71
C PRO A 91 -20.49 11.73 28.59
N LYS A 92 -20.50 12.89 29.27
CA LYS A 92 -19.55 13.19 30.36
C LYS A 92 -19.49 12.07 31.43
N ASP A 93 -20.55 11.27 31.49
CA ASP A 93 -20.79 10.23 32.48
C ASP A 93 -20.29 8.84 32.02
N ALA A 94 -19.86 8.68 30.77
CA ALA A 94 -19.40 7.40 30.19
C ALA A 94 -17.99 6.97 30.62
N GLY A 95 -17.33 7.74 31.49
CA GLY A 95 -16.09 7.33 32.14
C GLY A 95 -14.86 7.21 31.22
N ILE A 96 -14.91 7.68 29.97
CA ILE A 96 -13.75 7.78 29.09
C ILE A 96 -13.08 9.13 29.30
N CYS A 97 -11.96 9.15 30.02
CA CYS A 97 -11.20 10.39 30.19
C CYS A 97 -10.17 10.60 29.08
N MET A 98 -10.30 11.72 28.37
CA MET A 98 -9.50 12.09 27.20
C MET A 98 -8.83 13.42 27.48
N ASN A 99 -7.51 13.39 27.68
CA ASN A 99 -6.75 14.56 28.11
C ASN A 99 -5.39 14.63 27.39
N ASN A 100 -5.27 14.07 26.19
CA ASN A 100 -4.01 14.03 25.43
C ASN A 100 -4.25 14.16 23.91
N LEU A 101 -4.86 15.26 23.50
CA LEU A 101 -5.27 15.48 22.11
C LEU A 101 -4.33 16.46 21.39
N LEU A 102 -4.12 16.25 20.09
CA LEU A 102 -3.47 17.22 19.24
C LEU A 102 -4.45 18.37 18.92
N ALA A 103 -3.99 19.61 18.99
CA ALA A 103 -4.88 20.77 18.82
C ALA A 103 -5.34 20.91 17.36
N ASP A 104 -4.38 20.91 16.43
CA ASP A 104 -4.58 21.17 15.00
C ASP A 104 -3.94 20.06 14.16
N ILE A 105 -4.78 19.18 13.60
CA ILE A 105 -4.39 18.12 12.64
C ILE A 105 -4.62 18.55 11.18
N ASP A 106 -5.18 19.74 10.99
CA ASP A 106 -5.48 20.32 9.68
C ASP A 106 -4.30 21.12 9.12
N LYS A 107 -3.17 21.29 9.83
CA LYS A 107 -2.05 22.11 9.37
C LYS A 107 -1.02 21.28 8.62
N PHE A 108 -0.74 21.62 7.36
CA PHE A 108 0.23 20.90 6.54
C PHE A 108 0.74 21.76 5.38
N ASP A 109 2.03 21.66 5.06
CA ASP A 109 2.65 22.34 3.92
C ASP A 109 2.75 21.38 2.73
N ALA A 110 1.75 21.37 1.85
CA ALA A 110 1.71 20.48 0.69
C ALA A 110 2.88 20.72 -0.29
N SER A 111 3.32 21.97 -0.41
CA SER A 111 4.34 22.38 -1.39
C SER A 111 5.71 21.78 -1.08
N GLU A 112 6.03 21.61 0.20
CA GLU A 112 7.28 20.99 0.68
C GLU A 112 7.44 19.54 0.19
N PHE A 113 6.32 18.84 -0.04
CA PHE A 113 6.29 17.43 -0.44
C PHE A 113 5.89 17.24 -1.90
N SER A 114 5.85 18.31 -2.69
CA SER A 114 5.39 18.29 -4.10
C SER A 114 3.97 17.71 -4.26
N LEU A 115 3.10 17.94 -3.27
CA LEU A 115 1.70 17.51 -3.29
C LEU A 115 0.79 18.65 -3.75
N LEU A 116 -0.27 18.30 -4.48
CA LEU A 116 -1.31 19.25 -4.83
C LEU A 116 -2.10 19.67 -3.59
N ALA A 117 -2.56 20.92 -3.54
CA ALA A 117 -3.35 21.41 -2.40
C ALA A 117 -4.63 20.59 -2.18
N LYS A 118 -5.33 20.21 -3.27
CA LYS A 118 -6.54 19.38 -3.22
C LYS A 118 -6.24 17.97 -2.69
N GLU A 119 -5.16 17.37 -3.17
CA GLU A 119 -4.69 16.07 -2.67
C GLU A 119 -4.39 16.13 -1.16
N ALA A 120 -3.64 17.14 -0.71
CA ALA A 120 -3.32 17.33 0.70
C ALA A 120 -4.56 17.57 1.58
N GLN A 121 -5.62 18.17 1.04
CA GLN A 121 -6.90 18.34 1.75
C GLN A 121 -7.62 17.00 1.94
N LEU A 122 -7.54 16.09 0.97
CA LEU A 122 -8.20 14.78 0.99
C LEU A 122 -7.37 13.68 1.68
N MET A 123 -6.10 13.94 1.97
CA MET A 123 -5.25 13.03 2.76
C MET A 123 -5.75 12.87 4.19
N ASP A 124 -5.77 11.62 4.68
CA ASP A 124 -5.89 11.33 6.10
C ASP A 124 -4.84 12.16 6.87
N PRO A 125 -5.25 12.91 7.92
CA PRO A 125 -4.32 13.74 8.69
C PRO A 125 -3.13 12.94 9.24
N GLY A 126 -3.30 11.65 9.52
CA GLY A 126 -2.23 10.78 9.95
C GLY A 126 -1.12 10.62 8.90
N GLN A 127 -1.44 10.56 7.61
CA GLN A 127 -0.43 10.53 6.54
C GLN A 127 0.40 11.83 6.52
N ARG A 128 -0.27 12.97 6.77
CA ARG A 128 0.37 14.30 6.81
C ARG A 128 1.28 14.45 8.02
N GLU A 129 0.84 14.01 9.20
CA GLU A 129 1.67 14.00 10.41
C GLU A 129 2.93 13.14 10.20
N LEU A 130 2.80 11.97 9.55
CA LEU A 130 3.95 11.10 9.26
C LEU A 130 4.98 11.76 8.34
N LEU A 131 4.54 12.43 7.27
CA LEU A 131 5.43 13.19 6.39
C LEU A 131 6.18 14.28 7.15
N LEU A 132 5.47 15.03 8.00
CA LEU A 132 6.06 16.08 8.84
C LEU A 132 7.10 15.50 9.81
N THR A 133 6.77 14.44 10.55
CA THR A 133 7.69 13.86 11.53
C THR A 133 8.88 13.18 10.87
N ALA A 134 8.71 12.56 9.69
CA ALA A 134 9.82 11.97 8.94
C ALA A 134 10.83 13.03 8.51
N TRP A 135 10.35 14.15 7.94
CA TRP A 135 11.21 15.27 7.54
C TRP A 135 11.92 15.92 8.73
N GLN A 136 11.21 16.10 9.85
CA GLN A 136 11.82 16.62 11.08
C GLN A 136 12.87 15.68 11.65
N ALA A 137 12.70 14.36 11.54
CA ALA A 137 13.70 13.40 11.99
C ALA A 137 14.95 13.40 11.10
N ILE A 138 14.80 13.69 9.80
CA ILE A 138 15.92 13.93 8.87
C ILE A 138 16.66 15.22 9.24
N ASP A 139 15.92 16.31 9.52
CA ASP A 139 16.50 17.58 9.99
C ASP A 139 17.28 17.38 11.30
N ASP A 140 16.71 16.63 12.26
CA ASP A 140 17.34 16.31 13.55
C ASP A 140 18.60 15.46 13.39
N ALA A 141 18.61 14.51 12.45
CA ALA A 141 19.80 13.74 12.09
C ALA A 141 20.93 14.59 11.46
N GLY A 142 20.65 15.85 11.13
CA GLY A 142 21.62 16.78 10.55
C GLY A 142 21.78 16.60 9.03
N TYR A 143 20.73 16.16 8.35
CA TYR A 143 20.68 16.02 6.90
C TYR A 143 19.59 16.89 6.30
N SER A 144 19.77 17.24 5.04
CA SER A 144 18.70 17.77 4.20
C SER A 144 17.93 16.61 3.54
N PRO A 145 16.60 16.73 3.34
CA PRO A 145 15.83 15.72 2.61
C PRO A 145 16.39 15.38 1.24
N GLN A 146 17.03 16.34 0.56
CA GLN A 146 17.69 16.13 -0.74
C GLN A 146 18.83 15.10 -0.67
N GLN A 147 19.52 14.98 0.46
CA GLN A 147 20.58 13.98 0.67
C GLN A 147 20.03 12.56 0.86
N TRP A 148 18.71 12.42 1.05
CA TRP A 148 18.02 11.15 1.23
C TRP A 148 17.22 10.74 -0.02
N MET A 149 17.14 11.62 -1.02
CA MET A 149 16.47 11.29 -2.28
C MET A 149 17.22 10.22 -3.07
N ASN A 150 16.49 9.28 -3.68
CA ASN A 150 17.04 8.18 -4.49
C ASN A 150 18.04 7.30 -3.73
N THR A 151 17.79 7.05 -2.45
CA THR A 151 18.61 6.16 -1.62
C THR A 151 17.87 4.87 -1.33
N ASN A 152 18.61 3.80 -1.02
CA ASN A 152 18.04 2.53 -0.57
C ASN A 152 17.59 2.60 0.91
N THR A 153 16.71 3.57 1.19
CA THR A 153 16.11 3.80 2.50
C THR A 153 14.83 2.99 2.62
N GLY A 154 14.72 2.15 3.65
CA GLY A 154 13.47 1.47 3.99
C GLY A 154 12.52 2.39 4.77
N VAL A 155 11.21 2.21 4.59
CA VAL A 155 10.16 2.95 5.29
C VAL A 155 9.23 1.96 5.98
N PHE A 156 9.20 2.00 7.31
CA PHE A 156 8.41 1.10 8.14
C PHE A 156 7.47 1.91 9.03
N VAL A 157 6.17 1.82 8.78
CA VAL A 157 5.17 2.59 9.52
C VAL A 157 4.36 1.67 10.41
N GLY A 158 4.44 1.87 11.73
CA GLY A 158 3.56 1.26 12.70
C GLY A 158 2.23 2.01 12.76
N ILE A 159 1.13 1.32 12.45
CA ILE A 159 -0.22 1.88 12.44
C ILE A 159 -1.17 1.01 13.26
N ASP A 160 -2.25 1.60 13.73
CA ASP A 160 -3.41 0.89 14.25
C ASP A 160 -4.59 1.31 13.36
N ASN A 161 -5.32 0.35 12.78
CA ASN A 161 -6.48 0.68 11.94
C ASN A 161 -7.56 1.51 12.67
N ASN A 162 -7.66 1.38 13.99
CA ASN A 162 -8.54 2.22 14.82
C ASN A 162 -7.93 3.59 15.14
N GLY A 163 -6.62 3.75 14.91
CA GLY A 163 -5.86 4.99 15.05
C GLY A 163 -5.75 5.82 13.78
N LYS A 164 -6.37 5.36 12.68
CA LYS A 164 -6.56 6.13 11.45
C LYS A 164 -7.76 7.05 11.56
N PHE A 165 -7.69 8.20 10.90
CA PHE A 165 -8.84 9.08 10.83
C PHE A 165 -9.93 8.52 9.90
N ASN A 166 -9.54 7.79 8.84
CA ASN A 166 -10.42 7.21 7.81
C ASN A 166 -11.36 8.26 7.21
N LEU A 167 -10.75 9.35 6.73
CA LEU A 167 -11.45 10.54 6.23
C LEU A 167 -12.36 10.24 5.04
N ASP A 168 -12.01 9.24 4.24
CA ASP A 168 -12.77 8.74 3.09
C ASP A 168 -14.22 8.36 3.41
N ARG A 169 -14.48 7.84 4.62
CA ARG A 169 -15.84 7.53 5.10
C ARG A 169 -16.77 8.74 5.14
N TYR A 170 -16.20 9.94 5.17
CA TYR A 170 -16.94 11.19 5.34
C TYR A 170 -16.84 12.12 4.12
N VAL A 171 -16.03 11.76 3.13
CA VAL A 171 -15.81 12.54 1.91
C VAL A 171 -16.75 12.04 0.82
N GLN A 172 -17.51 12.95 0.21
CA GLN A 172 -18.41 12.70 -0.94
C GLN A 172 -17.64 12.51 -2.25
N ASP A 173 -16.44 13.07 -2.33
CA ASP A 173 -15.56 12.99 -3.49
C ASP A 173 -15.08 11.54 -3.72
N GLN A 174 -15.41 10.97 -4.88
CA GLN A 174 -15.00 9.61 -5.29
C GLN A 174 -13.73 9.61 -6.16
N SER A 175 -12.87 10.63 -6.03
CA SER A 175 -11.63 10.69 -6.81
C SER A 175 -10.59 9.68 -6.32
N LEU A 176 -9.56 9.48 -7.13
CA LEU A 176 -8.38 8.71 -6.73
C LEU A 176 -7.73 9.31 -5.46
N TYR A 177 -7.76 10.63 -5.26
CA TYR A 177 -7.13 11.29 -4.11
C TYR A 177 -7.82 10.95 -2.78
N SER A 178 -9.15 10.86 -2.76
CA SER A 178 -9.88 10.43 -1.56
C SER A 178 -9.57 8.96 -1.24
N SER A 179 -9.50 8.10 -2.26
CA SER A 179 -9.12 6.70 -2.12
C SER A 179 -7.68 6.52 -1.61
N MET A 180 -6.70 7.23 -2.20
CA MET A 180 -5.31 7.25 -1.71
C MET A 180 -5.18 7.85 -0.32
N GLY A 181 -6.08 8.79 0.02
CA GLY A 181 -6.12 9.48 1.29
C GLY A 181 -6.34 8.55 2.49
N SER A 182 -7.01 7.40 2.34
CA SER A 182 -7.32 6.48 3.46
C SER A 182 -6.63 5.11 3.41
N MET A 183 -6.16 4.67 2.24
CA MET A 183 -5.54 3.36 2.06
C MET A 183 -4.29 3.16 2.95
N THR A 184 -4.22 2.01 3.63
CA THR A 184 -3.12 1.66 4.57
C THR A 184 -1.73 1.78 3.93
N GLY A 185 -1.58 1.27 2.70
CA GLY A 185 -0.30 1.25 2.00
C GLY A 185 0.27 2.64 1.71
N TRP A 186 -0.56 3.68 1.67
CA TRP A 186 -0.12 5.05 1.43
C TRP A 186 0.50 5.73 2.64
N PHE A 187 0.29 5.25 3.87
CA PHE A 187 0.97 5.81 5.05
C PHE A 187 2.51 5.73 4.95
N PRO A 188 3.13 4.56 4.69
CA PRO A 188 4.55 4.48 4.35
C PRO A 188 4.83 4.93 2.91
N GLY A 189 3.92 4.66 1.96
CA GLY A 189 4.09 4.96 0.54
C GLY A 189 4.30 6.44 0.24
N ARG A 190 3.66 7.35 0.99
CA ARG A 190 3.84 8.80 0.84
C ARG A 190 5.26 9.24 1.20
N ILE A 191 5.83 8.71 2.28
CA ILE A 191 7.21 9.02 2.68
C ILE A 191 8.18 8.48 1.63
N ALA A 192 7.99 7.22 1.21
CA ALA A 192 8.81 6.59 0.20
C ALA A 192 8.77 7.34 -1.14
N ALA A 193 7.58 7.74 -1.59
CA ALA A 193 7.40 8.52 -2.81
C ALA A 193 8.04 9.91 -2.72
N ALA A 194 7.86 10.63 -1.60
CA ALA A 194 8.43 11.96 -1.43
C ALA A 194 9.98 11.96 -1.38
N LEU A 195 10.60 10.85 -0.96
CA LEU A 195 12.05 10.65 -0.99
C LEU A 195 12.52 9.90 -2.24
N ASN A 196 11.61 9.41 -3.09
CA ASN A 196 11.91 8.39 -4.10
C ASN A 196 12.81 7.27 -3.55
N ALA A 197 12.42 6.69 -2.40
CA ALA A 197 13.18 5.69 -1.68
C ALA A 197 13.01 4.29 -2.30
N GLU A 198 14.13 3.56 -2.44
CA GLU A 198 14.16 2.26 -3.14
C GLU A 198 14.05 1.05 -2.19
N GLY A 199 14.08 1.28 -0.87
CA GLY A 199 14.06 0.22 0.13
C GLY A 199 12.65 -0.34 0.44
N PRO A 200 12.54 -1.33 1.33
CA PRO A 200 11.25 -1.92 1.73
C PRO A 200 10.30 -0.85 2.28
N CYS A 201 9.03 -0.89 1.86
CA CYS A 201 8.01 0.09 2.25
C CYS A 201 6.79 -0.65 2.82
N LEU A 202 6.63 -0.66 4.15
CA LEU A 202 5.66 -1.50 4.84
C LEU A 202 4.83 -0.73 5.87
N ALA A 203 3.53 -1.02 5.89
CA ALA A 203 2.64 -0.67 7.00
C ALA A 203 2.47 -1.90 7.89
N ILE A 204 2.61 -1.72 9.19
CA ILE A 204 2.59 -2.81 10.19
C ILE A 204 1.53 -2.49 11.22
N ASP A 205 0.53 -3.37 11.32
CA ASP A 205 -0.50 -3.31 12.35
C ASP A 205 -0.43 -4.54 13.25
N THR A 206 0.09 -4.34 14.45
CA THR A 206 0.04 -5.30 15.54
C THR A 206 -0.64 -4.69 16.77
N GLY A 207 -1.49 -3.67 16.59
CA GLY A 207 -2.11 -2.89 17.67
C GLY A 207 -1.11 -2.05 18.47
N CYS A 208 -1.17 -2.09 19.81
CA CYS A 208 -0.35 -1.22 20.67
C CYS A 208 1.17 -1.42 20.56
N SER A 209 1.62 -2.52 19.93
CA SER A 209 3.03 -2.82 19.67
C SER A 209 3.53 -2.41 18.27
N SER A 210 2.66 -1.91 17.38
CA SER A 210 2.97 -1.65 15.96
C SER A 210 4.26 -0.86 15.74
N GLY A 211 4.43 0.28 16.40
CA GLY A 211 5.62 1.12 16.21
C GLY A 211 6.93 0.43 16.62
N LEU A 212 6.89 -0.46 17.63
CA LEU A 212 8.08 -1.18 18.06
C LEU A 212 8.35 -2.40 17.15
N VAL A 213 7.31 -3.06 16.66
CA VAL A 213 7.45 -4.12 15.64
C VAL A 213 7.94 -3.54 14.31
N ALA A 214 7.54 -2.32 13.94
CA ALA A 214 8.09 -1.61 12.79
C ALA A 214 9.58 -1.32 12.94
N LEU A 215 10.04 -0.99 14.15
CA LEU A 215 11.47 -0.84 14.44
C LEU A 215 12.21 -2.19 14.35
N ASP A 216 11.61 -3.30 14.79
CA ASP A 216 12.20 -4.64 14.61
C ASP A 216 12.37 -5.00 13.13
N ALA A 217 11.33 -4.76 12.33
CA ALA A 217 11.34 -4.99 10.89
C ALA A 217 12.44 -4.17 10.20
N ALA A 218 12.60 -2.90 10.55
CA ALA A 218 13.65 -2.03 10.02
C ALA A 218 15.06 -2.49 10.41
N VAL A 219 15.26 -2.88 11.68
CA VAL A 219 16.55 -3.41 12.17
C VAL A 219 16.92 -4.70 11.45
N ASN A 220 15.95 -5.59 11.23
CA ASN A 220 16.18 -6.84 10.51
C ASN A 220 16.46 -6.58 9.02
N ALA A 221 15.73 -5.67 8.37
CA ALA A 221 16.01 -5.27 6.98
C ALA A 221 17.43 -4.70 6.81
N ILE A 222 17.93 -3.91 7.77
CA ILE A 222 19.32 -3.43 7.76
C ILE A 222 20.31 -4.59 7.97
N ARG A 223 20.03 -5.51 8.89
CA ARG A 223 20.90 -6.68 9.15
C ARG A 223 20.97 -7.63 7.97
N ASP A 224 19.90 -7.73 7.21
CA ASP A 224 19.79 -8.56 6.01
C ASP A 224 20.29 -7.84 4.75
N ASN A 225 20.66 -6.56 4.86
CA ASN A 225 21.07 -5.67 3.76
C ASN A 225 19.99 -5.41 2.71
N SER A 226 18.71 -5.55 3.06
CA SER A 226 17.58 -5.16 2.21
C SER A 226 17.44 -3.64 2.08
N CYS A 227 17.99 -2.88 3.03
CA CYS A 227 18.13 -1.42 2.96
C CYS A 227 19.40 -0.98 3.69
N GLU A 228 19.92 0.21 3.36
CA GLU A 228 21.14 0.73 3.98
C GLU A 228 20.89 1.58 5.22
N GLN A 229 19.67 2.09 5.34
CA GLN A 229 19.14 2.89 6.42
C GLN A 229 17.62 2.82 6.37
N ALA A 230 16.93 3.21 7.44
CA ALA A 230 15.48 3.20 7.45
C ALA A 230 14.86 4.35 8.25
N ILE A 231 13.68 4.76 7.80
CA ILE A 231 12.76 5.63 8.52
C ILE A 231 11.72 4.73 9.18
N VAL A 232 11.61 4.80 10.50
CA VAL A 232 10.57 4.11 11.25
C VAL A 232 9.64 5.16 11.83
N ALA A 233 8.37 5.09 11.48
CA ALA A 233 7.40 6.09 11.91
C ALA A 233 6.11 5.46 12.43
N SER A 234 5.32 6.23 13.15
CA SER A 234 4.01 5.80 13.65
C SER A 234 3.10 6.99 13.91
N VAL A 235 1.79 6.77 13.77
CA VAL A 235 0.77 7.79 14.01
C VAL A 235 -0.48 7.18 14.65
N ASN A 236 -1.14 7.96 15.51
CA ASN A 236 -2.42 7.63 16.11
C ASN A 236 -3.25 8.91 16.32
N LEU A 237 -4.40 8.99 15.65
CA LEU A 237 -5.38 10.07 15.78
C LEU A 237 -6.72 9.47 16.20
N LEU A 238 -7.38 10.08 17.18
CA LEU A 238 -8.63 9.58 17.75
C LEU A 238 -9.82 10.24 17.07
N ASN A 239 -10.76 9.43 16.60
CA ASN A 239 -12.04 9.86 16.04
C ASN A 239 -13.17 9.73 17.08
N LEU A 240 -13.29 10.72 17.96
CA LEU A 240 -14.01 10.60 19.25
C LEU A 240 -15.49 10.94 19.23
N TYR A 241 -16.10 11.10 18.06
CA TYR A 241 -17.53 11.41 17.97
C TYR A 241 -18.38 10.23 17.49
N GLN A 242 -17.80 9.04 17.28
CA GLN A 242 -18.55 7.80 17.11
C GLN A 242 -18.76 7.09 18.46
N SER A 243 -19.99 6.63 18.71
CA SER A 243 -20.35 5.72 19.82
C SER A 243 -19.57 4.40 19.76
N ASP A 244 -19.22 3.96 18.56
CA ASP A 244 -18.73 2.60 18.30
C ASP A 244 -17.28 2.38 18.79
N VAL A 245 -16.50 3.45 18.95
CA VAL A 245 -15.15 3.39 19.56
C VAL A 245 -15.25 3.18 21.07
N ALA A 246 -16.35 3.62 21.70
CA ALA A 246 -16.61 3.45 23.12
C ALA A 246 -17.25 2.08 23.45
N ASP A 247 -18.07 1.54 22.52
CA ASP A 247 -18.72 0.24 22.68
C ASP A 247 -17.68 -0.90 22.68
N GLY A 248 -17.61 -1.63 23.81
CA GLY A 248 -16.66 -2.75 24.01
C GLY A 248 -15.36 -2.40 24.74
N MET A 249 -15.15 -1.14 25.13
CA MET A 249 -13.99 -0.71 25.95
C MET A 249 -14.26 -0.69 27.47
N GLU A 250 -15.40 -1.22 27.90
CA GLU A 250 -15.79 -1.30 29.31
C GLU A 250 -14.72 -2.02 30.14
N GLY A 251 -14.18 -1.34 31.16
CA GLY A 251 -13.15 -1.87 32.07
C GLY A 251 -11.70 -1.61 31.66
N MET A 252 -11.44 -1.02 30.49
CA MET A 252 -10.08 -0.60 30.08
C MET A 252 -9.82 0.89 30.32
N ASN A 253 -10.85 1.71 30.26
CA ASN A 253 -10.75 3.17 30.38
C ASN A 253 -10.54 3.62 31.82
N ALA A 254 -9.62 4.57 32.02
CA ALA A 254 -9.46 5.22 33.31
C ALA A 254 -10.72 6.01 33.68
N THR A 255 -11.27 5.74 34.86
CA THR A 255 -12.42 6.48 35.41
C THR A 255 -12.04 7.85 35.98
N THR A 256 -10.74 8.17 35.97
CA THR A 256 -10.16 9.45 36.38
C THR A 256 -9.36 10.10 35.27
N ASP A 257 -9.05 11.38 35.38
CA ASP A 257 -8.18 12.15 34.46
C ASP A 257 -6.69 11.84 34.57
N ARG A 258 -6.35 10.71 35.19
CA ARG A 258 -5.00 10.28 35.49
C ARG A 258 -4.87 8.80 35.17
N SER A 259 -3.75 8.46 34.54
CA SER A 259 -3.24 7.09 34.49
C SER A 259 -2.14 6.97 35.53
N ALA A 260 -2.19 5.90 36.33
CA ALA A 260 -1.31 5.67 37.48
C ALA A 260 -0.70 4.27 37.38
N ALA A 261 0.19 4.07 36.40
CA ALA A 261 0.83 2.78 36.15
C ALA A 261 1.54 2.23 37.40
N PHE A 262 1.26 0.96 37.73
CA PHE A 262 1.78 0.21 38.87
C PHE A 262 1.37 0.73 40.26
N ASP A 263 0.55 1.78 40.34
CA ASP A 263 0.02 2.33 41.59
C ASP A 263 -1.18 1.50 42.09
N ASP A 264 -1.43 1.52 43.40
CA ASP A 264 -2.60 0.89 44.00
C ASP A 264 -3.93 1.48 43.53
N ASN A 265 -3.92 2.71 42.98
CA ASN A 265 -5.09 3.38 42.42
C ASN A 265 -5.20 3.27 40.89
N ALA A 266 -4.45 2.36 40.26
CA ALA A 266 -4.45 2.13 38.81
C ALA A 266 -5.82 1.67 38.28
N ASN A 267 -6.63 2.58 37.75
CA ASN A 267 -8.03 2.31 37.39
C ASN A 267 -8.33 2.25 35.88
N GLY A 268 -7.30 2.16 35.04
CA GLY A 268 -7.43 2.09 33.58
C GLY A 268 -6.46 2.99 32.82
N MET A 269 -6.58 2.97 31.49
CA MET A 269 -5.76 3.77 30.59
C MET A 269 -6.47 5.05 30.15
N LEU A 270 -5.70 6.14 29.99
CA LEU A 270 -6.13 7.35 29.30
C LEU A 270 -5.81 7.22 27.82
N TRP A 271 -6.64 7.75 26.92
CA TRP A 271 -6.33 7.78 25.49
C TRP A 271 -5.53 9.02 25.09
N GLY A 272 -4.70 8.87 24.06
CA GLY A 272 -3.90 9.97 23.52
C GLY A 272 -3.65 9.88 22.03
N GLU A 273 -3.35 11.04 21.44
CA GLU A 273 -2.94 11.19 20.04
C GLU A 273 -1.45 11.49 19.94
N GLY A 274 -0.85 11.13 18.81
CA GLY A 274 0.52 11.52 18.53
C GLY A 274 1.06 10.97 17.22
N ALA A 275 2.23 11.47 16.85
CA ALA A 275 3.04 10.97 15.75
C ALA A 275 4.52 10.97 16.14
N CYS A 276 5.28 10.00 15.64
CA CYS A 276 6.68 9.85 15.94
C CYS A 276 7.45 9.31 14.73
N SER A 277 8.70 9.71 14.57
CA SER A 277 9.63 9.12 13.60
C SER A 277 11.03 9.00 14.17
N VAL A 278 11.72 7.92 13.81
CA VAL A 278 13.13 7.69 14.15
C VAL A 278 13.88 7.25 12.90
N ILE A 279 15.12 7.70 12.77
CA ILE A 279 16.04 7.34 11.69
C ILE A 279 17.05 6.33 12.21
N VAL A 280 17.18 5.19 11.53
CA VAL A 280 18.12 4.13 11.91
C VAL A 280 19.13 3.82 10.81
N LYS A 281 20.39 3.59 11.20
CA LYS A 281 21.51 3.26 10.31
C LYS A 281 22.39 2.17 10.94
N PRO A 282 23.13 1.37 10.16
CA PRO A 282 24.25 0.59 10.71
C PRO A 282 25.16 1.50 11.55
N LEU A 283 25.49 1.09 12.78
CA LEU A 283 26.31 1.87 13.71
C LEU A 283 27.61 2.31 13.06
N GLN A 284 28.28 1.39 12.36
CA GLN A 284 29.53 1.70 11.68
C GLN A 284 29.37 2.80 10.64
N LYS A 285 28.33 2.71 9.78
CA LYS A 285 28.03 3.76 8.78
C LYS A 285 27.67 5.09 9.44
N ALA A 286 26.96 5.07 10.57
CA ALA A 286 26.62 6.28 11.31
C ALA A 286 27.87 6.97 11.87
N VAL A 287 28.81 6.20 12.42
CA VAL A 287 30.10 6.72 12.92
C VAL A 287 30.96 7.26 11.79
N GLU A 288 31.06 6.53 10.68
CA GLU A 288 31.81 6.95 9.48
C GLU A 288 31.25 8.23 8.86
N ALA A 289 29.92 8.37 8.82
CA ALA A 289 29.26 9.57 8.33
C ALA A 289 29.41 10.77 9.29
N GLY A 290 29.86 10.56 10.52
CA GLY A 290 29.91 11.60 11.55
C GLY A 290 28.53 11.98 12.09
N ASP A 291 27.59 11.03 12.12
CA ASP A 291 26.22 11.26 12.60
C ASP A 291 26.18 11.52 14.11
N HIS A 292 25.20 12.31 14.54
CA HIS A 292 24.78 12.29 15.94
C HIS A 292 24.09 10.96 16.22
N ILE A 293 24.48 10.26 17.29
CA ILE A 293 23.88 8.98 17.66
C ILE A 293 23.24 9.16 19.03
N TYR A 294 21.91 9.02 19.09
CA TYR A 294 21.15 9.07 20.34
C TYR A 294 21.33 7.80 21.17
N GLY A 295 21.42 6.64 20.52
CA GLY A 295 21.57 5.35 21.16
C GLY A 295 21.77 4.22 20.14
N VAL A 296 22.20 3.06 20.64
CA VAL A 296 22.47 1.87 19.83
C VAL A 296 21.51 0.76 20.23
N ILE A 297 20.80 0.18 19.25
CA ILE A 297 19.93 -0.97 19.46
C ILE A 297 20.81 -2.21 19.65
N ARG A 298 20.97 -2.61 20.93
CA ARG A 298 21.80 -3.74 21.32
C ARG A 298 21.06 -5.06 21.31
N GLY A 299 19.74 -5.11 21.49
CA GLY A 299 18.97 -6.36 21.54
C GLY A 299 17.52 -6.11 21.13
N MET A 300 16.90 -6.97 20.33
CA MET A 300 15.48 -6.81 19.97
C MET A 300 14.81 -8.17 19.72
N ALA A 301 13.53 -8.27 20.06
CA ALA A 301 12.74 -9.46 19.76
C ALA A 301 11.25 -9.16 19.68
N VAL A 302 10.59 -9.91 18.80
CA VAL A 302 9.12 -10.02 18.70
C VAL A 302 8.69 -11.46 19.01
N ASN A 303 7.55 -11.62 19.70
CA ASN A 303 6.86 -12.89 19.87
C ASN A 303 5.33 -12.70 19.96
N HIS A 304 4.61 -13.81 20.14
CA HIS A 304 3.17 -13.82 20.39
C HIS A 304 2.85 -14.70 21.60
N ASP A 305 1.91 -14.28 22.45
CA ASP A 305 1.53 -15.07 23.64
C ASP A 305 0.88 -16.42 23.26
N GLY A 306 0.09 -16.43 22.19
CA GLY A 306 -0.74 -17.58 21.84
C GLY A 306 -1.81 -17.80 22.92
N GLN A 307 -1.87 -19.01 23.49
CA GLN A 307 -2.82 -19.33 24.56
C GLN A 307 -2.35 -18.91 25.98
N ALA A 308 -1.09 -18.52 26.18
CA ALA A 308 -0.54 -18.22 27.50
C ALA A 308 0.44 -17.04 27.47
N VAL A 309 0.50 -16.22 28.53
CA VAL A 309 1.38 -15.05 28.59
C VAL A 309 2.86 -15.43 28.40
N ARG A 310 3.54 -14.76 27.47
CA ARG A 310 4.95 -14.97 27.09
C ARG A 310 5.76 -13.68 27.03
N GLN A 311 5.30 -12.60 27.67
CA GLN A 311 6.03 -11.33 27.79
C GLN A 311 7.45 -11.54 28.36
N GLY A 312 7.60 -12.32 29.45
CA GLY A 312 8.94 -12.60 30.00
C GLY A 312 9.89 -13.31 29.02
N LYS A 313 9.36 -14.11 28.09
CA LYS A 313 10.17 -14.76 27.04
C LYS A 313 10.64 -13.80 25.97
N VAL A 314 9.86 -12.75 25.64
CA VAL A 314 10.29 -11.76 24.64
C VAL A 314 11.46 -10.94 25.17
N LEU A 315 11.41 -10.56 26.45
CA LEU A 315 12.52 -9.91 27.15
C LEU A 315 13.79 -10.77 27.09
N GLN A 316 13.69 -12.04 27.51
CA GLN A 316 14.81 -12.97 27.47
C GLN A 316 15.38 -13.17 26.06
N LYS A 317 14.52 -13.24 25.04
CA LYS A 317 14.94 -13.39 23.63
C LYS A 317 15.70 -12.14 23.16
N ALA A 318 15.25 -10.94 23.50
CA ALA A 318 15.94 -9.70 23.17
C ALA A 318 17.31 -9.59 23.88
N TRP A 319 17.38 -10.02 25.16
CA TRP A 319 18.66 -10.06 25.89
C TRP A 319 19.61 -11.09 25.30
N GLN A 320 19.11 -12.25 24.87
CA GLN A 320 19.89 -13.27 24.18
C GLN A 320 20.38 -12.77 22.81
N ASP A 321 19.51 -12.13 22.02
CA ASP A 321 19.87 -11.49 20.74
C ASP A 321 20.99 -10.48 20.93
N GLY A 322 20.92 -9.65 21.97
CA GLY A 322 21.94 -8.65 22.28
C GLY A 322 23.14 -9.12 23.09
N LYS A 323 23.17 -10.39 23.53
CA LYS A 323 24.15 -10.92 24.49
C LYS A 323 24.27 -10.05 25.75
N ILE A 324 23.14 -9.53 26.22
CA ILE A 324 23.03 -8.62 27.36
C ILE A 324 22.96 -9.43 28.65
N ASN A 325 23.77 -9.03 29.63
CA ASN A 325 23.60 -9.46 31.01
C ASN A 325 22.48 -8.61 31.65
N PRO A 326 21.34 -9.19 32.05
CA PRO A 326 20.23 -8.41 32.60
C PRO A 326 20.59 -7.64 33.87
N GLU A 327 21.61 -8.06 34.65
CA GLU A 327 22.10 -7.28 35.80
C GLU A 327 22.70 -5.91 35.41
N GLU A 328 23.02 -5.72 34.14
CA GLU A 328 23.55 -4.46 33.61
C GLU A 328 22.45 -3.51 33.13
N LEU A 329 21.17 -3.91 33.14
CA LEU A 329 20.07 -3.01 32.82
C LEU A 329 19.90 -1.97 33.93
N ASP A 330 19.93 -0.71 33.54
CA ASP A 330 19.76 0.43 34.45
C ASP A 330 18.29 0.83 34.57
N TYR A 331 17.51 0.67 33.49
CA TYR A 331 16.11 1.06 33.42
C TYR A 331 15.28 0.16 32.49
N ILE A 332 13.99 -0.01 32.79
CA ILE A 332 12.99 -0.59 31.89
C ILE A 332 11.83 0.40 31.72
N GLU A 333 11.65 0.90 30.51
CA GLU A 333 10.43 1.60 30.12
C GLU A 333 9.36 0.55 29.79
N ALA A 334 8.43 0.37 30.72
CA ALA A 334 7.38 -0.63 30.65
C ALA A 334 6.25 -0.22 29.69
N HIS A 335 5.41 -1.17 29.31
CA HIS A 335 4.15 -0.90 28.64
C HIS A 335 3.20 -0.14 29.60
N GLY A 336 3.02 -0.64 30.82
CA GLY A 336 2.46 0.06 31.99
C GLY A 336 1.21 0.87 31.68
N THR A 337 0.11 0.19 31.36
CA THR A 337 -1.14 0.82 30.91
C THR A 337 -1.92 1.50 32.03
N GLY A 338 -1.56 1.26 33.30
CA GLY A 338 -2.36 1.75 34.42
C GLY A 338 -3.60 0.88 34.66
N THR A 339 -3.61 -0.34 34.12
CA THR A 339 -4.66 -1.32 34.39
C THR A 339 -4.19 -2.27 35.48
N HIS A 340 -5.00 -2.53 36.50
CA HIS A 340 -4.63 -3.43 37.59
C HIS A 340 -4.12 -4.80 37.09
N LEU A 341 -4.84 -5.42 36.14
CA LEU A 341 -4.47 -6.74 35.61
C LEU A 341 -3.23 -6.67 34.70
N GLY A 342 -3.18 -5.71 33.78
CA GLY A 342 -2.08 -5.58 32.82
C GLY A 342 -0.75 -5.29 33.50
N ASP A 343 -0.74 -4.33 34.43
CA ASP A 343 0.46 -3.96 35.19
C ASP A 343 0.96 -5.13 36.06
N SER A 344 0.05 -5.92 36.62
CA SER A 344 0.39 -7.13 37.39
C SER A 344 1.02 -8.23 36.54
N ILE A 345 0.48 -8.45 35.34
CA ILE A 345 1.01 -9.41 34.37
C ILE A 345 2.40 -8.99 33.89
N GLU A 346 2.57 -7.70 33.59
CA GLU A 346 3.84 -7.16 33.11
C GLU A 346 4.94 -7.26 34.17
N LEU A 347 4.68 -6.79 35.40
CA LEU A 347 5.68 -6.88 36.46
C LEU A 347 6.04 -8.34 36.77
N SER A 348 5.05 -9.24 36.83
CA SER A 348 5.29 -10.67 37.04
C SER A 348 6.15 -11.27 35.92
N SER A 349 5.93 -10.83 34.69
CA SER A 349 6.69 -11.25 33.51
C SER A 349 8.13 -10.74 33.55
N ILE A 350 8.36 -9.50 33.98
CA ILE A 350 9.68 -8.92 34.21
C ILE A 350 10.41 -9.73 35.30
N ILE A 351 9.80 -9.95 36.47
CA ILE A 351 10.39 -10.74 37.56
C ILE A 351 10.80 -12.14 37.06
N SER A 352 9.90 -12.80 36.34
CA SER A 352 10.15 -14.13 35.77
C SER A 352 11.29 -14.11 34.75
N ALA A 353 11.40 -13.07 33.93
CA ALA A 353 12.46 -12.90 32.96
C ALA A 353 13.84 -12.81 33.62
N PHE A 354 13.97 -12.03 34.70
CA PHE A 354 15.23 -11.84 35.45
C PHE A 354 15.64 -13.02 36.33
N LYS A 355 14.67 -13.80 36.83
CA LYS A 355 14.88 -14.88 37.82
C LYS A 355 16.00 -15.88 37.46
N PRO A 356 16.20 -16.30 36.19
CA PRO A 356 17.31 -17.18 35.82
C PRO A 356 18.70 -16.54 35.90
N TYR A 357 18.78 -15.21 35.90
CA TYR A 357 20.03 -14.46 35.76
C TYR A 357 20.52 -13.87 37.09
N THR A 358 19.61 -13.47 37.98
CA THR A 358 19.99 -12.77 39.21
C THR A 358 19.04 -13.02 40.38
N LYS A 359 19.58 -12.82 41.60
CA LYS A 359 18.83 -12.72 42.86
C LYS A 359 18.85 -11.31 43.44
N LYS A 360 19.53 -10.36 42.80
CA LYS A 360 19.54 -8.95 43.22
C LYS A 360 18.13 -8.39 43.12
N LYS A 361 17.84 -7.44 44.01
CA LYS A 361 16.54 -6.78 44.12
C LYS A 361 16.75 -5.28 43.99
N GLN A 362 15.72 -4.57 43.51
CA GLN A 362 15.65 -3.11 43.51
C GLN A 362 16.91 -2.43 42.91
N PHE A 363 17.42 -2.94 41.78
CA PHE A 363 18.63 -2.38 41.15
C PHE A 363 18.38 -1.74 39.79
N CYS A 364 17.31 -2.14 39.10
CA CYS A 364 16.93 -1.60 37.79
C CYS A 364 15.72 -0.69 37.96
N GLY A 365 15.79 0.55 37.49
CA GLY A 365 14.63 1.45 37.52
C GLY A 365 13.54 1.00 36.55
N MET A 366 12.30 1.35 36.79
CA MET A 366 11.18 1.06 35.91
C MET A 366 10.20 2.24 35.90
N GLY A 367 9.60 2.52 34.75
CA GLY A 367 8.53 3.51 34.68
C GLY A 367 7.67 3.34 33.44
N SER A 368 6.68 4.22 33.32
CA SER A 368 5.77 4.26 32.18
C SER A 368 5.57 5.69 31.69
N LEU A 369 5.40 5.83 30.37
CA LEU A 369 5.10 7.09 29.69
C LEU A 369 3.60 7.43 29.69
N MET A 370 2.73 6.47 30.01
CA MET A 370 1.28 6.59 29.79
C MET A 370 0.65 7.77 30.53
N ALA A 371 1.14 8.12 31.72
CA ALA A 371 0.61 9.27 32.46
C ALA A 371 0.89 10.62 31.76
N ASN A 372 1.96 10.72 30.98
CA ASN A 372 2.36 11.96 30.32
C ASN A 372 1.57 12.25 29.04
N ILE A 373 1.33 11.23 28.21
CA ILE A 373 0.75 11.40 26.86
C ILE A 373 -0.47 10.52 26.59
N GLY A 374 -0.92 9.72 27.57
CA GLY A 374 -1.95 8.72 27.36
C GLY A 374 -1.45 7.53 26.53
N HIS A 375 -2.37 6.62 26.24
CA HIS A 375 -2.17 5.49 25.37
C HIS A 375 -2.35 5.94 23.92
N THR A 376 -1.24 6.11 23.20
CA THR A 376 -1.20 6.55 21.81
C THR A 376 -1.20 5.36 20.83
N ALA A 377 -2.00 4.32 21.11
CA ALA A 377 -2.07 3.04 20.38
C ALA A 377 -0.74 2.59 19.71
N GLY A 378 -0.72 2.47 18.38
CA GLY A 378 0.45 2.05 17.58
C GLY A 378 1.70 2.93 17.73
N VAL A 379 1.57 4.17 18.21
CA VAL A 379 2.70 5.09 18.45
C VAL A 379 3.43 4.79 19.75
N SER A 380 2.75 4.16 20.70
CA SER A 380 3.20 4.08 22.09
C SER A 380 4.58 3.44 22.23
N GLY A 381 4.91 2.45 21.38
CA GLY A 381 6.24 1.83 21.37
C GLY A 381 7.37 2.79 21.01
N LEU A 382 7.23 3.56 19.92
CA LEU A 382 8.25 4.53 19.49
C LEU A 382 8.31 5.75 20.42
N ALA A 383 7.19 6.20 20.97
CA ALA A 383 7.18 7.28 21.96
C ALA A 383 8.05 6.97 23.20
N ARG A 384 8.01 5.71 23.66
CA ARG A 384 8.87 5.20 24.74
C ARG A 384 10.35 5.19 24.35
N VAL A 385 10.66 4.79 23.12
CA VAL A 385 12.03 4.87 22.58
C VAL A 385 12.53 6.32 22.63
N VAL A 386 11.73 7.28 22.15
CA VAL A 386 12.09 8.71 22.19
C VAL A 386 12.28 9.21 23.63
N LYS A 387 11.41 8.85 24.58
CA LYS A 387 11.60 9.18 26.01
C LYS A 387 12.95 8.70 26.52
N VAL A 388 13.31 7.44 26.24
CA VAL A 388 14.58 6.83 26.68
C VAL A 388 15.79 7.51 26.04
N LEU A 389 15.74 7.81 24.75
CA LEU A 389 16.83 8.51 24.06
C LEU A 389 17.03 9.92 24.60
N LEU A 390 15.95 10.65 24.93
CA LEU A 390 16.04 11.96 25.58
C LEU A 390 16.60 11.84 27.00
N ALA A 391 16.17 10.83 27.78
CA ALA A 391 16.71 10.55 29.11
C ALA A 391 18.23 10.25 29.07
N MET A 392 18.70 9.55 28.05
CA MET A 392 20.13 9.33 27.80
C MET A 392 20.84 10.65 27.41
N LYS A 393 20.31 11.39 26.43
CA LYS A 393 20.86 12.68 25.95
C LYS A 393 21.04 13.70 27.08
N TYR A 394 20.05 13.82 27.96
CA TYR A 394 20.09 14.75 29.09
C TYR A 394 20.66 14.14 30.38
N ASN A 395 21.11 12.88 30.34
CA ASN A 395 21.66 12.16 31.47
C ASN A 395 20.76 12.17 32.73
N LYS A 396 19.43 12.05 32.56
CA LYS A 396 18.47 12.03 33.67
C LYS A 396 17.37 11.02 33.47
N LEU A 397 16.91 10.41 34.55
CA LEU A 397 15.75 9.53 34.58
C LEU A 397 14.51 10.31 34.99
N PRO A 398 13.53 10.53 34.09
CA PRO A 398 12.28 11.21 34.45
C PRO A 398 11.42 10.33 35.36
N SER A 399 10.64 10.97 36.23
CA SER A 399 9.62 10.30 37.05
C SER A 399 8.58 9.59 36.18
N SER A 400 8.03 8.49 36.71
CA SER A 400 6.79 7.84 36.32
C SER A 400 5.64 8.53 37.08
N PRO A 401 4.92 9.49 36.46
CA PRO A 401 3.99 10.33 37.18
C PRO A 401 2.78 9.56 37.75
N ASN A 402 2.15 10.14 38.77
CA ASN A 402 0.98 9.59 39.49
C ASN A 402 1.24 8.28 40.26
N PHE A 403 2.49 7.85 40.41
CA PHE A 403 2.86 6.75 41.29
C PHE A 403 3.12 7.29 42.71
N HIS A 404 2.42 6.72 43.70
CA HIS A 404 2.49 7.09 45.11
C HIS A 404 2.69 5.87 46.01
N VAL A 405 1.91 4.82 45.78
CA VAL A 405 1.94 3.59 46.58
C VAL A 405 1.91 2.40 45.63
N PRO A 406 2.84 1.44 45.73
CA PRO A 406 2.82 0.26 44.88
C PRO A 406 1.53 -0.51 45.08
N ASN A 407 0.93 -0.97 43.98
CA ASN A 407 -0.24 -1.84 44.04
C ASN A 407 0.01 -3.05 44.94
N HIS A 408 -0.85 -3.27 45.93
CA HIS A 408 -0.62 -4.26 47.00
C HIS A 408 -0.64 -5.71 46.51
N HIS A 409 -1.14 -5.96 45.29
CA HIS A 409 -1.05 -7.25 44.62
C HIS A 409 0.31 -7.50 43.94
N LEU A 410 1.15 -6.47 43.82
CA LEU A 410 2.48 -6.52 43.22
C LEU A 410 3.55 -6.81 44.26
N GLN A 411 4.40 -7.81 44.01
CA GLN A 411 5.57 -8.10 44.86
C GLN A 411 6.77 -7.19 44.52
N LEU A 412 6.53 -5.88 44.37
CA LEU A 412 7.52 -4.92 43.87
C LEU A 412 8.80 -4.91 44.72
N GLU A 413 8.69 -4.86 46.05
CA GLU A 413 9.83 -4.84 46.99
C GLU A 413 10.76 -6.05 46.86
N GLN A 414 10.22 -7.19 46.42
CA GLN A 414 10.98 -8.43 46.25
C GLN A 414 11.51 -8.61 44.82
N SER A 415 11.18 -7.67 43.92
CA SER A 415 11.50 -7.71 42.50
C SER A 415 12.89 -7.09 42.20
N PRO A 416 13.48 -7.39 41.03
CA PRO A 416 14.72 -6.75 40.57
C PRO A 416 14.55 -5.25 40.23
N VAL A 417 13.31 -4.79 40.06
CA VAL A 417 12.99 -3.44 39.57
C VAL A 417 12.36 -2.56 40.66
N TYR A 418 12.67 -1.26 40.66
CA TYR A 418 11.99 -0.26 41.48
C TYR A 418 11.29 0.76 40.57
N ILE A 419 10.18 1.36 41.01
CA ILE A 419 9.53 2.41 40.22
C ILE A 419 10.31 3.72 40.36
N GLN A 420 10.63 4.34 39.23
CA GLN A 420 11.24 5.66 39.17
C GLN A 420 10.17 6.70 39.48
N ASP A 421 10.02 7.07 40.75
CA ASP A 421 8.96 7.96 41.24
C ASP A 421 9.30 9.46 41.20
N SER A 422 10.55 9.79 40.88
CA SER A 422 11.08 11.15 40.92
C SER A 422 12.11 11.38 39.82
N LEU A 423 12.34 12.64 39.43
CA LEU A 423 13.42 13.00 38.51
C LEU A 423 14.78 12.83 39.20
N THR A 424 15.63 11.93 38.71
CA THR A 424 16.97 11.70 39.26
C THR A 424 18.06 11.75 38.18
N GLU A 425 19.30 11.90 38.60
CA GLU A 425 20.45 11.51 37.77
C GLU A 425 20.48 9.99 37.59
N TRP A 426 21.24 9.48 36.63
CA TRP A 426 21.42 8.03 36.47
C TRP A 426 22.15 7.43 37.67
N PRO A 427 21.78 6.22 38.14
CA PRO A 427 22.40 5.59 39.32
C PRO A 427 23.92 5.37 39.18
N GLN A 428 24.39 5.12 37.96
CA GLN A 428 25.80 4.90 37.63
C GLN A 428 26.19 5.80 36.44
N PRO A 429 26.47 7.10 36.66
CA PRO A 429 26.66 8.06 35.59
C PRO A 429 27.88 7.77 34.70
N ASP A 430 28.91 7.11 35.24
CA ASP A 430 30.14 6.77 34.52
C ASP A 430 30.03 5.50 33.66
N LYS A 431 28.94 4.74 33.79
CA LYS A 431 28.66 3.52 33.02
C LYS A 431 27.79 3.89 31.82
N LYS A 432 28.02 3.23 30.68
CA LYS A 432 27.10 3.30 29.54
C LYS A 432 25.70 2.85 29.98
N LYS A 433 24.73 3.72 29.76
CA LYS A 433 23.34 3.45 30.14
C LYS A 433 22.77 2.34 29.28
N LEU A 434 22.09 1.37 29.87
CA LEU A 434 21.45 0.26 29.17
C LEU A 434 20.00 0.15 29.58
N VAL A 435 19.09 0.29 28.62
CA VAL A 435 17.66 0.47 28.87
C VAL A 435 16.82 -0.48 28.04
N GLY A 436 15.90 -1.20 28.68
CA GLY A 436 14.88 -1.99 28.00
C GLY A 436 13.61 -1.17 27.72
N VAL A 437 12.95 -1.40 26.60
CA VAL A 437 11.66 -0.80 26.25
C VAL A 437 10.69 -1.89 25.81
N SER A 438 9.50 -1.94 26.42
CA SER A 438 8.47 -2.95 26.15
C SER A 438 7.22 -2.34 25.49
N ALA A 439 6.64 -3.07 24.55
CA ALA A 439 5.30 -2.79 24.01
C ALA A 439 4.53 -4.09 23.79
N PHE A 440 3.33 -4.18 24.37
CA PHE A 440 2.47 -5.36 24.32
C PHE A 440 1.11 -4.98 23.74
N SER A 441 0.54 -5.84 22.91
CA SER A 441 -0.74 -5.59 22.27
C SER A 441 -1.83 -6.49 22.82
N MET A 442 -3.07 -6.02 22.75
CA MET A 442 -4.27 -6.83 22.99
C MET A 442 -4.37 -8.00 21.99
N THR A 443 -3.82 -7.84 20.78
CA THR A 443 -3.67 -8.93 19.81
C THR A 443 -2.57 -9.91 20.20
N LYS A 444 -2.00 -9.79 21.41
CA LYS A 444 -0.98 -10.67 22.01
C LYS A 444 0.39 -10.68 21.33
N THR A 445 0.62 -9.75 20.39
CA THR A 445 1.95 -9.51 19.82
C THR A 445 2.78 -8.64 20.76
N ASN A 446 3.92 -9.16 21.19
CA ASN A 446 4.83 -8.47 22.11
C ASN A 446 6.14 -8.12 21.42
N CYS A 447 6.69 -6.95 21.74
CA CYS A 447 8.01 -6.55 21.32
C CYS A 447 8.81 -5.98 22.50
N HIS A 448 10.11 -6.28 22.55
CA HIS A 448 11.03 -5.69 23.51
C HIS A 448 12.35 -5.33 22.82
N VAL A 449 12.86 -4.13 23.08
CA VAL A 449 14.16 -3.64 22.58
C VAL A 449 15.04 -3.21 23.74
N VAL A 450 16.34 -3.42 23.61
CA VAL A 450 17.36 -2.89 24.53
C VAL A 450 18.24 -1.91 23.78
N ILE A 451 18.32 -0.69 24.33
CA ILE A 451 19.08 0.43 23.79
C ILE A 451 20.23 0.74 24.75
N GLU A 452 21.43 0.89 24.19
CA GLU A 452 22.63 1.33 24.92
C GLU A 452 23.01 2.76 24.53
N GLU A 453 23.48 3.53 25.50
CA GLU A 453 24.08 4.84 25.27
C GLU A 453 25.30 4.76 24.33
N TYR A 454 25.31 5.65 23.34
CA TYR A 454 26.50 5.87 22.53
C TYR A 454 27.39 6.96 23.15
N GLN A 455 28.62 6.61 23.50
CA GLN A 455 29.64 7.57 23.93
C GLN A 455 30.61 7.82 22.78
N ALA A 456 30.48 8.98 22.17
CA ALA A 456 31.32 9.36 21.04
C ALA A 456 32.77 9.64 21.51
N PRO A 457 33.80 9.19 20.77
CA PRO A 457 35.20 9.51 21.10
C PRO A 457 35.42 11.03 21.17
N ALA A 458 36.35 11.51 22.00
CA ALA A 458 36.76 12.91 21.91
C ALA A 458 37.36 13.17 20.52
N ALA A 459 36.86 14.18 19.80
CA ALA A 459 37.40 14.61 18.51
C ALA A 459 38.19 15.91 18.71
N ASP A 460 39.38 15.99 18.12
CA ASP A 460 40.11 17.25 18.06
C ASP A 460 39.45 18.11 16.98
N ILE A 461 39.07 19.33 17.34
CA ILE A 461 38.24 20.17 16.48
C ILE A 461 39.16 21.05 15.67
N PRO A 462 39.24 20.82 14.35
CA PRO A 462 40.19 21.54 13.54
C PRO A 462 39.82 23.03 13.42
N ALA A 463 40.85 23.85 13.30
CA ALA A 463 40.74 25.30 13.33
C ALA A 463 40.20 25.86 12.00
N VAL A 464 38.89 25.74 11.78
CA VAL A 464 38.18 26.35 10.64
C VAL A 464 37.52 27.69 11.03
N PRO A 465 37.37 28.64 10.08
CA PRO A 465 36.51 29.81 10.23
C PRO A 465 35.09 29.46 10.69
N TYR A 466 34.55 30.14 11.72
CA TYR A 466 33.15 29.95 12.10
C TYR A 466 32.23 30.81 11.24
N LEU A 467 31.63 30.15 10.24
CA LEU A 467 30.61 30.69 9.36
C LEU A 467 29.35 29.86 9.58
N MET A 468 28.25 30.50 9.97
CA MET A 468 26.97 29.81 10.13
C MET A 468 25.96 30.39 9.16
N THR A 469 25.40 29.52 8.32
CA THR A 469 24.34 29.86 7.39
C THR A 469 22.98 29.42 7.92
N VAL A 470 22.02 30.33 7.91
CA VAL A 470 20.61 30.09 8.23
C VAL A 470 19.79 30.56 7.05
N SER A 471 18.87 29.74 6.58
CA SER A 471 18.00 30.10 5.46
C SER A 471 16.56 29.71 5.68
N ALA A 472 15.63 30.45 5.06
CA ALA A 472 14.21 30.13 5.02
C ALA A 472 13.53 30.63 3.74
N ASP A 473 12.27 30.25 3.51
CA ASP A 473 11.53 30.67 2.31
C ASP A 473 11.08 32.13 2.37
N ASP A 474 10.92 32.67 3.59
CA ASP A 474 10.57 34.06 3.81
C ASP A 474 11.25 34.67 5.05
N ARG A 475 11.08 35.99 5.23
CA ARG A 475 11.68 36.74 6.34
C ARG A 475 11.11 36.35 7.72
N VAL A 476 9.84 35.95 7.80
CA VAL A 476 9.18 35.57 9.06
C VAL A 476 9.76 34.25 9.56
N GLN A 477 9.82 33.25 8.69
CA GLN A 477 10.44 31.96 8.97
C GLN A 477 11.94 32.09 9.24
N LEU A 478 12.64 32.97 8.52
CA LEU A 478 14.06 33.26 8.77
C LEU A 478 14.26 33.82 10.18
N LYS A 479 13.44 34.79 10.62
CA LYS A 479 13.48 35.28 12.00
C LYS A 479 13.19 34.17 13.02
N ALA A 480 12.23 33.30 12.73
CA ALA A 480 11.92 32.16 13.60
C ALA A 480 13.12 31.20 13.73
N GLN A 481 13.79 30.88 12.63
CA GLN A 481 15.00 30.05 12.61
C GLN A 481 16.17 30.69 13.36
N LEU A 482 16.44 31.98 13.13
CA LEU A 482 17.49 32.72 13.84
C LEU A 482 17.24 32.74 15.36
N ASN A 483 15.98 32.96 15.77
CA ASN A 483 15.59 32.91 17.19
C ASN A 483 15.71 31.50 17.78
N ALA A 484 15.32 30.46 17.04
CA ALA A 484 15.45 29.08 17.47
C ALA A 484 16.92 28.70 17.66
N MET A 485 17.79 29.10 16.72
CA MET A 485 19.23 28.91 16.82
C MET A 485 19.83 29.66 18.02
N GLN A 486 19.42 30.92 18.23
CA GLN A 486 19.84 31.71 19.38
C GLN A 486 19.47 31.02 20.70
N ASN A 487 18.25 30.50 20.81
CA ASN A 487 17.78 29.77 21.99
C ASN A 487 18.55 28.47 22.21
N CYS A 488 18.86 27.72 21.15
CA CYS A 488 19.70 26.53 21.20
C CYS A 488 21.09 26.85 21.78
N ILE A 489 21.76 27.87 21.23
CA ILE A 489 23.09 28.32 21.68
C ILE A 489 23.08 28.85 23.12
N ARG A 490 22.01 29.54 23.55
CA ARG A 490 21.90 30.04 24.93
C ARG A 490 21.69 28.92 25.94
N ARG A 491 20.98 27.87 25.55
CA ARG A 491 20.57 26.79 26.45
C ARG A 491 21.68 25.76 26.68
N ASP A 492 22.47 25.49 25.66
CA ASP A 492 23.57 24.53 25.74
C ASP A 492 24.93 25.25 25.64
N GLU A 493 25.51 25.55 26.81
CA GLU A 493 26.84 26.16 26.90
C GLU A 493 27.96 25.22 26.42
N GLN A 494 27.69 23.91 26.35
CA GLN A 494 28.64 22.88 25.91
C GLN A 494 28.51 22.61 24.40
N ILE A 495 27.51 23.18 23.72
CA ILE A 495 27.35 23.00 22.27
C ILE A 495 28.62 23.46 21.55
N GLU A 496 29.12 22.59 20.71
CA GLU A 496 30.35 22.81 19.98
C GLU A 496 30.06 23.61 18.71
N LEU A 497 30.66 24.80 18.61
CA LEU A 497 30.31 25.79 17.59
C LEU A 497 30.75 25.36 16.18
N GLY A 498 31.84 24.62 16.04
CA GLY A 498 32.31 24.07 14.77
C GLY A 498 31.34 23.03 14.20
N ASN A 499 30.90 22.06 15.02
CA ASN A 499 29.89 21.06 14.67
C ASN A 499 28.52 21.69 14.37
N MET A 500 28.16 22.76 15.10
CA MET A 500 26.98 23.55 14.79
C MET A 500 27.06 24.21 13.42
N CYS A 501 28.19 24.88 13.11
CA CYS A 501 28.40 25.48 11.80
C CYS A 501 28.39 24.42 10.70
N TYR A 502 29.08 23.29 10.91
CA TYR A 502 29.10 22.16 10.00
C TYR A 502 27.68 21.67 9.69
N THR A 503 26.89 21.36 10.72
CA THR A 503 25.51 20.86 10.55
C THR A 503 24.61 21.88 9.87
N ALA A 504 24.68 23.16 10.27
CA ALA A 504 23.88 24.23 9.68
C ALA A 504 24.21 24.43 8.19
N ASN A 505 25.49 24.30 7.82
CA ASN A 505 25.97 24.57 6.48
C ASN A 505 25.82 23.37 5.52
N THR A 506 26.04 22.14 5.99
CA THR A 506 26.04 20.93 5.13
C THR A 506 24.80 20.06 5.27
N GLY A 507 24.02 20.27 6.33
CA GLY A 507 22.90 19.43 6.75
C GLY A 507 21.54 20.11 6.65
N ARG A 508 21.44 21.25 5.97
CA ARG A 508 20.18 22.00 5.81
C ARG A 508 19.95 22.35 4.35
N GLN A 509 18.70 22.28 3.92
CA GLN A 509 18.30 22.73 2.59
C GLN A 509 18.46 24.25 2.50
N VAL A 510 19.17 24.72 1.46
CA VAL A 510 19.28 26.14 1.16
C VAL A 510 17.94 26.65 0.61
N ARG A 511 17.41 27.70 1.23
CA ARG A 511 16.15 28.38 0.84
C ARG A 511 16.41 29.78 0.30
N SER A 512 15.35 30.48 -0.13
CA SER A 512 15.46 31.75 -0.86
C SER A 512 16.08 32.89 -0.03
N HIS A 513 15.77 32.98 1.27
CA HIS A 513 16.30 34.01 2.16
C HIS A 513 17.46 33.43 2.95
N VAL A 514 18.68 33.85 2.66
CA VAL A 514 19.90 33.29 3.26
C VAL A 514 20.62 34.36 4.08
N VAL A 515 21.00 34.00 5.31
CA VAL A 515 21.89 34.77 6.18
C VAL A 515 23.11 33.93 6.49
N THR A 516 24.31 34.46 6.24
CA THR A 516 25.56 33.88 6.71
C THR A 516 26.23 34.83 7.70
N VAL A 517 26.53 34.33 8.89
CA VAL A 517 27.16 35.08 9.98
C VAL A 517 28.56 34.53 10.23
N ALA A 518 29.58 35.38 10.15
CA ALA A 518 30.90 35.07 10.68
C ALA A 518 30.96 35.35 12.18
N PHE A 519 31.81 34.67 12.93
CA PHE A 519 32.11 35.04 14.33
C PHE A 519 33.37 34.33 14.82
N THR A 520 33.89 34.76 15.96
CA THR A 520 35.06 34.16 16.63
C THR A 520 34.74 33.64 18.03
N SER A 521 33.56 33.97 18.56
CA SER A 521 33.12 33.57 19.89
C SER A 521 31.61 33.40 19.98
N ARG A 522 31.15 32.63 20.98
CA ARG A 522 29.72 32.47 21.29
C ARG A 522 29.01 33.81 21.50
N ALA A 523 29.64 34.72 22.26
CA ALA A 523 29.08 36.04 22.55
C ALA A 523 28.90 36.90 21.29
N GLU A 524 29.84 36.80 20.36
CA GLU A 524 29.76 37.46 19.06
C GLU A 524 28.66 36.85 18.17
N CYS A 525 28.56 35.52 18.11
CA CYS A 525 27.50 34.82 17.41
C CYS A 525 26.10 35.27 17.88
N LEU A 526 25.86 35.21 19.19
CA LEU A 526 24.57 35.60 19.78
C LEU A 526 24.21 37.06 19.49
N ARG A 527 25.19 37.97 19.56
CA ARG A 527 25.01 39.40 19.26
C ARG A 527 24.66 39.64 17.80
N ARG A 528 25.35 38.95 16.86
CA ARG A 528 25.11 39.10 15.42
C ARG A 528 23.75 38.52 15.02
N LEU A 529 23.36 37.35 15.55
CA LEU A 529 22.01 36.80 15.34
C LEU A 529 20.92 37.76 15.83
N GLU A 530 21.09 38.34 17.02
CA GLU A 530 20.14 39.30 17.59
C GLU A 530 20.03 40.57 16.73
N LEU A 531 21.16 41.08 16.24
CA LEU A 531 21.20 42.22 15.33
C LEU A 531 20.40 41.92 14.04
N VAL A 532 20.66 40.77 13.41
CA VAL A 532 19.96 40.39 12.17
C VAL A 532 18.46 40.26 12.40
N CYS A 533 18.03 39.61 13.50
CA CYS A 533 16.62 39.50 13.85
C CYS A 533 15.92 40.86 13.98
N ARG A 534 16.62 41.86 14.54
CA ARG A 534 16.09 43.22 14.76
C ARG A 534 16.01 44.03 13.47
N GLU A 535 17.05 43.97 12.64
CA GLU A 535 17.21 44.85 11.47
C GLU A 535 16.52 44.32 10.19
N LEU A 536 16.01 43.08 10.18
CA LEU A 536 15.16 42.55 9.10
C LEU A 536 13.81 43.33 9.01
N GLY A 537 13.78 44.47 8.31
CA GLY A 537 12.60 45.34 8.08
C GLY A 537 11.97 45.23 6.68
N ASP A 538 10.90 46.00 6.40
CA ASP A 538 10.11 45.96 5.15
C ASP A 538 10.78 46.70 3.97
N ASP A 539 11.41 47.84 4.23
CA ASP A 539 12.16 48.60 3.21
C ASP A 539 13.53 47.96 2.97
N GLY A 540 13.80 47.60 1.71
CA GLY A 540 15.00 46.89 1.27
C GLY A 540 16.30 47.32 1.97
N PHE A 541 16.95 46.32 2.57
CA PHE A 541 18.25 46.28 3.23
C PHE A 541 19.14 47.54 3.19
N CYS A 542 19.37 48.13 4.37
CA CYS A 542 20.58 48.88 4.72
C CYS A 542 21.72 47.89 5.02
N GLN A 543 22.96 48.22 4.59
CA GLN A 543 24.20 47.51 4.91
C GLN A 543 24.19 46.94 6.34
N LEU A 544 24.07 45.61 6.48
CA LEU A 544 24.41 44.97 7.76
C LEU A 544 25.91 45.23 8.04
N GLN A 545 26.24 45.39 9.32
CA GLN A 545 27.59 45.61 9.82
C GLN A 545 28.60 44.56 9.33
N ASP A 546 29.89 44.88 9.44
CA ASP A 546 31.00 43.96 9.15
C ASP A 546 30.75 42.56 9.72
N GLY A 547 30.71 41.56 8.83
CA GLY A 547 30.67 40.15 9.21
C GLY A 547 29.31 39.46 9.18
N VAL A 548 28.32 40.03 8.49
CA VAL A 548 27.06 39.35 8.12
C VAL A 548 26.74 39.58 6.65
N VAL A 549 26.29 38.52 5.97
CA VAL A 549 25.76 38.57 4.60
C VAL A 549 24.31 38.12 4.63
N TYR A 550 23.41 38.94 4.09
CA TYR A 550 22.03 38.54 3.79
C TYR A 550 21.77 38.71 2.29
N GLN A 551 21.18 37.69 1.68
CA GLN A 551 20.76 37.75 0.29
C GLN A 551 19.43 37.05 0.09
N VAL A 552 18.61 37.59 -0.82
CA VAL A 552 17.47 36.89 -1.40
C VAL A 552 17.91 36.28 -2.73
N LEU A 553 17.89 34.95 -2.81
CA LEU A 553 18.23 34.19 -4.01
C LEU A 553 16.99 34.13 -4.91
N THR A 554 17.00 34.86 -6.02
CA THR A 554 15.88 34.94 -6.98
C THR A 554 15.68 33.66 -7.79
N THR A 555 16.75 32.87 -7.95
CA THR A 555 16.75 31.58 -8.64
C THR A 555 17.77 30.69 -7.93
N LEU A 556 17.32 29.58 -7.35
CA LEU A 556 18.20 28.57 -6.77
C LEU A 556 18.89 27.82 -7.93
N SER A 557 20.04 28.33 -8.39
CA SER A 557 20.81 27.63 -9.42
C SER A 557 21.42 26.34 -8.85
N THR A 558 21.54 25.30 -9.67
CA THR A 558 22.31 24.08 -9.34
C THR A 558 23.82 24.32 -9.36
N ALA A 559 24.28 25.48 -9.83
CA ALA A 559 25.69 25.83 -9.89
C ALA A 559 26.22 26.16 -8.49
N LYS A 560 27.06 25.27 -7.95
CA LYS A 560 27.78 25.48 -6.70
C LYS A 560 29.09 26.21 -6.92
N GLN A 561 29.41 27.15 -6.05
CA GLN A 561 30.69 27.84 -5.99
C GLN A 561 31.53 27.27 -4.85
N VAL A 562 32.70 26.72 -5.19
CA VAL A 562 33.73 26.35 -4.21
C VAL A 562 34.42 27.63 -3.75
N LEU A 563 34.54 27.80 -2.43
CA LEU A 563 35.28 28.91 -1.81
C LEU A 563 36.73 28.50 -1.59
N ALA A 564 37.67 29.40 -1.89
CA ALA A 564 39.08 29.15 -1.60
C ALA A 564 39.33 29.38 -0.11
N ILE A 565 39.60 28.30 0.63
CA ILE A 565 39.84 28.35 2.08
C ILE A 565 41.12 29.15 2.34
N LEU A 566 40.99 30.20 3.14
CA LEU A 566 42.14 30.98 3.60
C LEU A 566 42.69 30.36 4.89
N PRO A 567 44.03 30.28 5.05
CA PRO A 567 44.64 29.97 6.35
C PRO A 567 44.14 30.97 7.39
N ARG A 568 43.92 30.53 8.64
CA ARG A 568 43.40 31.34 9.74
C ARG A 568 44.25 32.60 9.99
N ALA A 569 43.91 33.69 9.31
CA ALA A 569 44.44 35.02 9.50
C ALA A 569 43.33 35.89 10.08
N VAL A 570 43.67 36.81 10.99
CA VAL A 570 42.71 37.78 11.52
C VAL A 570 42.07 38.55 10.36
N GLY A 571 40.75 38.39 10.16
CA GLY A 571 40.01 38.99 9.04
C GLY A 571 39.76 38.05 7.84
N GLY A 572 40.21 36.79 7.90
CA GLY A 572 39.95 35.80 6.86
C GLY A 572 38.47 35.43 6.72
N GLU A 573 37.70 35.47 7.82
CA GLU A 573 36.26 35.26 7.83
C GLU A 573 35.52 36.34 7.03
N LEU A 574 35.98 37.59 7.12
CA LEU A 574 35.39 38.73 6.41
C LEU A 574 35.63 38.60 4.89
N LEU A 575 36.83 38.20 4.47
CA LEU A 575 37.14 37.92 3.07
C LEU A 575 36.30 36.76 2.51
N LEU A 576 36.08 35.71 3.29
CA LEU A 576 35.19 34.61 2.89
C LEU A 576 33.74 35.10 2.75
N LEU A 577 33.28 35.97 3.65
CA LEU A 577 31.95 36.58 3.53
C LEU A 577 31.81 37.45 2.28
N GLU A 578 32.82 38.23 1.89
CA GLU A 578 32.79 38.99 0.62
C GLU A 578 32.63 38.06 -0.60
N GLN A 579 33.31 36.90 -0.58
CA GLN A 579 33.17 35.89 -1.63
C GLN A 579 31.79 35.23 -1.61
N ILE A 580 31.25 34.96 -0.43
CA ILE A 580 29.89 34.41 -0.26
C ILE A 580 28.84 35.40 -0.77
N GLU A 581 28.98 36.67 -0.43
CA GLU A 581 28.11 37.74 -0.92
C GLU A 581 28.18 37.83 -2.45
N ALA A 582 29.37 37.82 -3.04
CA ALA A 582 29.54 37.83 -4.48
C ALA A 582 28.88 36.61 -5.14
N ALA A 583 29.05 35.41 -4.56
CA ALA A 583 28.41 34.19 -5.04
C ALA A 583 26.88 34.28 -4.99
N TYR A 584 26.31 34.65 -3.84
CA TYR A 584 24.86 34.78 -3.67
C TYR A 584 24.26 35.88 -4.56
N ARG A 585 24.93 37.02 -4.75
CA ARG A 585 24.51 38.08 -5.69
C ARG A 585 24.45 37.60 -7.14
N THR A 586 25.29 36.63 -7.50
CA THR A 586 25.27 35.98 -8.83
C THR A 586 24.34 34.76 -8.90
N GLY A 587 23.58 34.46 -7.84
CA GLY A 587 22.64 33.35 -7.78
C GLY A 587 23.27 31.97 -7.59
N LYS A 588 24.56 31.89 -7.21
CA LYS A 588 25.27 30.63 -6.97
C LYS A 588 25.11 30.18 -5.52
N GLN A 589 25.02 28.87 -5.30
CA GLN A 589 25.04 28.28 -3.96
C GLN A 589 26.47 28.02 -3.48
N ILE A 590 26.70 27.98 -2.17
CA ILE A 590 28.02 27.65 -1.60
C ILE A 590 28.15 26.14 -1.43
N ASP A 591 29.27 25.59 -1.90
CA ASP A 591 29.66 24.22 -1.54
C ASP A 591 30.48 24.21 -0.25
N TRP A 592 29.77 23.99 0.86
CA TRP A 592 30.36 23.97 2.19
C TRP A 592 31.26 22.77 2.46
N THR A 593 31.16 21.68 1.68
CA THR A 593 31.93 20.44 1.92
C THR A 593 33.43 20.71 1.94
N SER A 594 33.91 21.50 0.98
CA SER A 594 35.32 21.92 0.88
C SER A 594 35.87 22.54 2.17
N LEU A 595 35.09 23.38 2.87
CA LEU A 595 35.52 24.06 4.11
C LEU A 595 35.85 23.06 5.24
N TYR A 596 35.24 21.88 5.19
CA TYR A 596 35.33 20.85 6.22
C TYR A 596 36.10 19.61 5.75
N ASP A 597 36.65 19.62 4.54
CA ASP A 597 37.43 18.51 4.00
C ASP A 597 38.72 18.28 4.81
N GLY A 598 39.08 17.00 5.03
CA GLY A 598 40.27 16.62 5.80
C GLY A 598 40.14 16.84 7.31
N HIS A 599 38.94 17.12 7.80
CA HIS A 599 38.64 17.46 9.17
C HIS A 599 37.49 16.61 9.73
N THR A 600 37.58 16.20 11.00
CA THR A 600 36.57 15.35 11.65
C THR A 600 35.53 16.18 12.38
N PHE A 601 34.47 16.59 11.67
CA PHE A 601 33.28 17.21 12.26
C PHE A 601 32.17 16.19 12.49
N ARG A 602 31.26 16.48 13.42
CA ARG A 602 30.07 15.68 13.69
C ARG A 602 28.81 16.49 13.48
N ARG A 603 27.78 15.83 12.99
CA ARG A 603 26.43 16.36 13.01
C ARG A 603 25.95 16.45 14.46
N ILE A 604 25.14 17.46 14.73
CA ILE A 604 24.44 17.62 16.02
C ILE A 604 22.97 17.95 15.78
N SER A 605 22.12 17.61 16.74
CA SER A 605 20.71 18.00 16.72
C SER A 605 20.61 19.53 16.81
N LEU A 606 20.05 20.15 15.78
CA LEU A 606 19.77 21.59 15.70
C LEU A 606 18.26 21.79 15.47
N PRO A 607 17.70 22.96 15.83
CA PRO A 607 16.31 23.27 15.55
C PRO A 607 15.93 22.97 14.09
N GLY A 608 14.83 22.24 13.91
CA GLY A 608 14.30 21.91 12.59
C GLY A 608 13.65 23.10 11.89
N TYR A 609 13.32 22.94 10.61
CA TYR A 609 12.70 24.00 9.81
C TYR A 609 11.26 24.31 10.27
N PRO A 610 10.83 25.59 10.37
CA PRO A 610 9.48 25.94 10.79
C PRO A 610 8.58 25.91 9.54
N ARG A 611 8.01 24.74 9.26
CA ARG A 611 7.16 24.51 8.08
C ARG A 611 5.87 25.34 8.13
N ASN A 612 5.33 25.71 6.97
CA ASN A 612 4.09 26.47 6.93
C ASN A 612 2.93 25.66 7.51
N THR A 613 2.05 26.35 8.23
CA THR A 613 0.85 25.77 8.80
C THR A 613 -0.36 26.18 7.98
N VAL A 614 -0.41 25.72 6.73
CA VAL A 614 -1.57 25.94 5.85
C VAL A 614 -2.68 24.98 6.27
N ARG A 615 -3.91 25.48 6.36
CA ARG A 615 -5.07 24.61 6.62
C ARG A 615 -5.35 23.74 5.39
N CYS A 616 -5.17 22.45 5.56
CA CYS A 616 -5.48 21.36 4.66
C CYS A 616 -6.60 20.53 5.29
N TRP A 617 -7.83 20.80 4.88
CA TRP A 617 -9.01 20.05 5.30
C TRP A 617 -9.99 20.03 4.13
N PRO A 618 -10.76 18.95 3.90
CA PRO A 618 -11.73 18.95 2.82
C PRO A 618 -12.77 20.07 3.05
N PRO A 619 -13.16 20.81 2.00
CA PRO A 619 -14.21 21.79 2.14
C PRO A 619 -15.54 21.12 2.53
N GLN A 620 -16.39 21.81 3.29
CA GLN A 620 -17.68 21.26 3.74
C GLN A 620 -18.56 20.78 2.57
N SER A 621 -18.42 21.38 1.39
CA SER A 621 -19.13 20.99 0.17
C SER A 621 -18.84 19.57 -0.31
N VAL A 622 -17.69 18.99 0.07
CA VAL A 622 -17.31 17.61 -0.28
C VAL A 622 -17.37 16.68 0.93
N LEU A 623 -17.90 17.12 2.07
CA LEU A 623 -18.04 16.32 3.27
C LEU A 623 -19.51 15.99 3.53
N HIS A 624 -19.80 14.77 3.96
CA HIS A 624 -21.11 14.42 4.50
C HIS A 624 -21.30 15.10 5.87
N PRO A 625 -22.27 16.03 6.02
CA PRO A 625 -22.58 16.56 7.34
C PRO A 625 -23.23 15.48 8.20
N PHE A 626 -23.00 15.56 9.50
CA PHE A 626 -23.70 14.74 10.48
C PHE A 626 -25.20 14.92 10.36
N ARG A 627 -25.91 13.80 10.19
CA ARG A 627 -27.37 13.74 10.31
C ARG A 627 -27.68 12.87 11.52
N GLN A 628 -28.44 13.40 12.48
CA GLN A 628 -28.99 12.54 13.54
C GLN A 628 -29.79 11.41 12.88
N PRO A 629 -29.76 10.18 13.41
CA PRO A 629 -30.59 9.10 12.92
C PRO A 629 -32.05 9.44 13.22
N ASP A 630 -32.69 10.17 12.31
CA ASP A 630 -34.12 10.37 12.31
C ASP A 630 -34.76 9.10 11.71
N ARG A 631 -35.63 8.47 12.49
CA ARG A 631 -36.39 7.27 12.08
C ARG A 631 -37.44 7.56 11.00
N SER A 632 -37.52 8.80 10.54
CA SER A 632 -38.35 9.22 9.44
C SER A 632 -37.52 10.10 8.52
N LEU A 633 -37.09 9.56 7.39
CA LEU A 633 -37.11 10.21 6.07
C LEU A 633 -36.50 9.24 5.06
N ALA A 634 -37.36 8.32 4.62
CA ALA A 634 -37.32 7.82 3.27
C ALA A 634 -37.59 8.99 2.31
N VAL A 635 -36.96 8.93 1.14
CA VAL A 635 -37.19 9.78 -0.04
C VAL A 635 -36.55 11.18 0.02
N GLU A 636 -35.40 11.32 -0.63
CA GLU A 636 -35.08 12.49 -1.45
C GLU A 636 -33.96 12.11 -2.44
N HIS A 637 -34.37 11.70 -3.64
CA HIS A 637 -33.54 11.86 -4.84
C HIS A 637 -33.56 13.35 -5.19
N THR A 638 -32.39 13.97 -5.35
CA THR A 638 -32.24 15.19 -6.14
C THR A 638 -30.96 15.13 -6.96
N GLU A 639 -31.10 15.56 -8.20
CA GLU A 639 -30.13 15.60 -9.29
C GLU A 639 -28.78 16.21 -8.86
N GLN A 640 -27.67 15.60 -9.28
CA GLN A 640 -26.32 16.17 -9.14
C GLN A 640 -26.15 17.37 -10.10
N PRO A 641 -25.55 18.49 -9.68
CA PRO A 641 -25.13 19.54 -10.61
C PRO A 641 -23.78 19.18 -11.26
N ALA A 642 -23.63 19.51 -12.55
CA ALA A 642 -22.41 19.28 -13.32
C ALA A 642 -21.19 20.05 -12.76
N TYR A 643 -20.05 19.35 -12.67
CA TYR A 643 -18.74 19.89 -12.28
C TYR A 643 -18.24 20.91 -13.34
N GLN A 644 -17.96 22.16 -12.98
CA GLN A 644 -17.47 23.20 -13.92
C GLN A 644 -15.95 23.41 -13.79
N VAL A 645 -15.19 23.01 -14.82
CA VAL A 645 -13.72 23.17 -14.90
C VAL A 645 -13.36 24.44 -15.68
N ARG A 646 -12.34 25.18 -15.21
CA ARG A 646 -11.89 26.44 -15.86
C ARG A 646 -10.66 26.20 -16.74
N LEU A 647 -10.75 26.50 -18.03
CA LEU A 647 -9.59 26.43 -18.93
C LEU A 647 -8.66 27.65 -18.81
N THR A 648 -7.34 27.43 -18.94
CA THR A 648 -6.27 28.44 -18.91
C THR A 648 -5.26 28.21 -20.05
N GLY A 649 -4.32 29.12 -20.30
CA GLY A 649 -3.30 28.98 -21.37
C GLY A 649 -3.51 29.84 -22.62
N ARG A 650 -4.67 30.49 -22.79
CA ARG A 650 -4.95 31.46 -23.88
C ARG A 650 -5.56 32.76 -23.32
N GLY A 651 -5.29 33.92 -23.94
CA GLY A 651 -5.76 35.23 -23.49
C GLY A 651 -6.93 35.80 -24.28
N LYS A 652 -8.01 36.26 -23.61
CA LYS A 652 -9.25 36.96 -24.06
C LYS A 652 -10.01 36.44 -25.31
N GLU A 653 -9.45 35.56 -26.12
CA GLU A 653 -10.20 34.75 -27.08
C GLU A 653 -10.76 33.53 -26.34
N GLY A 654 -12.07 33.31 -26.44
CA GLY A 654 -12.75 32.25 -25.70
C GLY A 654 -12.34 30.86 -26.16
N TYR A 655 -12.48 29.88 -25.27
CA TYR A 655 -12.30 28.45 -25.56
C TYR A 655 -13.49 27.92 -26.36
N SER A 656 -13.26 26.92 -27.20
CA SER A 656 -14.35 26.25 -27.91
C SER A 656 -15.17 25.37 -26.97
N ASP A 657 -16.39 25.01 -27.37
CA ASP A 657 -17.23 24.09 -26.61
C ASP A 657 -16.59 22.69 -26.49
N THR A 658 -15.80 22.29 -27.49
CA THR A 658 -15.05 21.01 -27.47
C THR A 658 -13.89 21.09 -26.49
N GLU A 659 -13.14 22.18 -26.46
CA GLU A 659 -12.09 22.41 -25.45
C GLU A 659 -12.68 22.39 -24.05
N LEU A 660 -13.77 23.13 -23.81
CA LEU A 660 -14.44 23.21 -22.50
C LEU A 660 -14.91 21.85 -22.00
N ALA A 661 -15.46 21.02 -22.89
CA ALA A 661 -15.93 19.69 -22.55
C ALA A 661 -14.77 18.69 -22.33
N ILE A 662 -13.71 18.73 -23.14
CA ILE A 662 -12.47 17.97 -22.86
C ILE A 662 -11.88 18.40 -21.52
N GLY A 663 -11.86 19.71 -21.24
CA GLY A 663 -11.42 20.29 -19.97
C GLY A 663 -12.25 19.82 -18.78
N ALA A 664 -13.57 19.75 -18.90
CA ALA A 664 -14.46 19.22 -17.86
C ALA A 664 -14.12 17.75 -17.54
N ILE A 665 -13.93 16.94 -18.59
CA ILE A 665 -13.67 15.51 -18.46
C ILE A 665 -12.26 15.24 -17.92
N TRP A 666 -11.25 16.00 -18.36
CA TRP A 666 -9.90 15.94 -17.79
C TRP A 666 -9.91 16.41 -16.34
N GLY A 667 -10.66 17.46 -16.01
CA GLY A 667 -10.75 17.97 -14.66
C GLY A 667 -11.52 17.05 -13.72
N GLU A 668 -12.47 16.28 -14.23
CA GLU A 668 -13.10 15.19 -13.49
C GLU A 668 -12.13 14.01 -13.29
N LEU A 669 -11.50 13.54 -14.36
CA LEU A 669 -10.57 12.39 -14.35
C LEU A 669 -9.34 12.63 -13.47
N PHE A 670 -8.75 13.82 -13.55
CA PHE A 670 -7.59 14.22 -12.77
C PHE A 670 -7.96 15.00 -11.51
N GLY A 671 -9.25 15.22 -11.25
CA GLY A 671 -9.73 15.98 -10.11
C GLY A 671 -9.27 17.44 -10.09
N LEU A 672 -9.05 18.09 -11.23
CA LEU A 672 -8.55 19.46 -11.35
C LEU A 672 -9.67 20.46 -11.70
N ASP A 673 -9.74 21.57 -10.95
CA ASP A 673 -10.73 22.64 -11.18
C ASP A 673 -10.27 23.62 -12.27
N THR A 674 -9.00 23.54 -12.69
CA THR A 674 -8.39 24.38 -13.71
C THR A 674 -7.41 23.57 -14.54
N ILE A 675 -7.53 23.63 -15.87
CA ILE A 675 -6.66 22.92 -16.79
C ILE A 675 -6.09 23.87 -17.83
N ALA A 676 -4.79 23.77 -18.09
CA ALA A 676 -4.11 24.53 -19.12
C ALA A 676 -4.28 23.80 -20.46
N VAL A 677 -4.73 24.52 -21.49
CA VAL A 677 -5.04 23.88 -22.78
C VAL A 677 -3.81 23.40 -23.53
N ASP A 678 -2.64 23.94 -23.20
CA ASP A 678 -1.34 23.69 -23.81
C ASP A 678 -0.47 22.67 -23.04
N GLN A 679 -0.94 22.15 -21.91
CA GLN A 679 -0.21 21.19 -21.08
C GLN A 679 -0.59 19.73 -21.41
N SER A 680 0.37 18.80 -21.33
CA SER A 680 0.18 17.43 -21.81
C SER A 680 -0.59 16.54 -20.82
N PHE A 681 -1.31 15.54 -21.33
CA PHE A 681 -2.06 14.52 -20.60
C PHE A 681 -1.16 13.74 -19.63
N VAL A 682 0.11 13.51 -20.00
CA VAL A 682 1.10 12.83 -19.16
C VAL A 682 1.59 13.74 -18.04
N ASP A 683 1.66 15.06 -18.29
CA ASP A 683 2.06 16.05 -17.27
C ASP A 683 1.02 16.17 -16.15
N TYR A 684 -0.25 15.80 -16.44
CA TYR A 684 -1.33 15.67 -15.46
C TYR A 684 -1.36 14.30 -14.75
N GLY A 685 -0.38 13.41 -15.01
CA GLY A 685 -0.29 12.09 -14.38
C GLY A 685 -1.01 10.98 -15.14
N GLY A 686 -1.34 11.20 -16.42
CA GLY A 686 -1.97 10.21 -17.28
C GLY A 686 -1.11 8.96 -17.51
N ASN A 687 -1.69 7.79 -17.26
CA ASN A 687 -1.19 6.44 -17.56
C ASN A 687 -2.19 5.64 -18.43
N SER A 688 -1.81 4.44 -18.89
CA SER A 688 -2.64 3.61 -19.79
C SER A 688 -4.03 3.27 -19.25
N LEU A 689 -4.19 3.16 -17.93
CA LEU A 689 -5.50 2.94 -17.29
C LEU A 689 -6.36 4.21 -17.32
N SER A 690 -5.79 5.36 -16.91
CA SER A 690 -6.49 6.64 -16.99
C SER A 690 -6.78 7.09 -18.43
N ALA A 691 -5.93 6.70 -19.40
CA ALA A 691 -6.18 6.93 -20.82
C ALA A 691 -7.41 6.16 -21.31
N ALA A 692 -7.59 4.92 -20.83
CA ALA A 692 -8.75 4.11 -21.18
C ALA A 692 -10.06 4.67 -20.60
N VAL A 693 -10.03 5.17 -19.35
CA VAL A 693 -11.15 5.85 -18.70
C VAL A 693 -11.43 7.22 -19.36
N LEU A 694 -10.37 7.94 -19.75
CA LEU A 694 -10.50 9.22 -20.43
C LEU A 694 -11.17 9.07 -21.79
N VAL A 695 -10.69 8.13 -22.60
CA VAL A 695 -11.22 7.87 -23.94
C VAL A 695 -12.70 7.49 -23.90
N GLN A 696 -13.08 6.71 -22.89
CA GLN A 696 -14.48 6.38 -22.61
C GLN A 696 -15.30 7.63 -22.28
N SER A 697 -14.82 8.46 -21.36
CA SER A 697 -15.52 9.67 -20.92
C SER A 697 -15.60 10.74 -22.02
N LEU A 698 -14.54 10.89 -22.83
CA LEU A 698 -14.51 11.78 -23.99
C LEU A 698 -15.47 11.30 -25.08
N SER A 699 -15.51 10.00 -25.37
CA SER A 699 -16.40 9.46 -26.39
C SER A 699 -17.87 9.61 -26.00
N HIS A 700 -18.18 9.35 -24.72
CA HIS A 700 -19.53 9.47 -24.17
C HIS A 700 -20.02 10.93 -24.12
N ASN A 701 -19.23 11.84 -23.54
CA ASN A 701 -19.69 13.22 -23.28
C ASN A 701 -19.60 14.15 -24.49
N LEU A 702 -18.72 13.87 -25.47
CA LEU A 702 -18.59 14.71 -26.67
C LEU A 702 -19.44 14.19 -27.84
N HIS A 703 -20.05 13.01 -27.72
CA HIS A 703 -20.69 12.31 -28.84
C HIS A 703 -19.77 12.24 -30.06
N LYS A 704 -18.50 11.85 -29.86
CA LYS A 704 -17.49 11.72 -30.92
C LYS A 704 -16.69 10.45 -30.72
N GLN A 705 -16.29 9.77 -31.80
CA GLN A 705 -15.46 8.58 -31.69
C GLN A 705 -14.01 8.97 -31.35
N VAL A 706 -13.60 8.77 -30.09
CA VAL A 706 -12.23 9.03 -29.63
C VAL A 706 -11.52 7.69 -29.48
N LYS A 707 -10.38 7.52 -30.17
CA LYS A 707 -9.50 6.35 -30.02
C LYS A 707 -8.34 6.70 -29.09
N ALA A 708 -7.83 5.73 -28.33
CA ALA A 708 -6.69 5.93 -27.45
C ALA A 708 -5.45 6.49 -28.19
N GLU A 709 -5.25 6.09 -29.45
CA GLU A 709 -4.18 6.59 -30.33
C GLU A 709 -4.20 8.12 -30.51
N LEU A 710 -5.38 8.75 -30.54
CA LEU A 710 -5.50 10.21 -30.67
C LEU A 710 -4.99 10.93 -29.42
N LEU A 711 -5.17 10.34 -28.25
CA LEU A 711 -4.67 10.90 -26.99
C LEU A 711 -3.14 10.82 -26.91
N TYR A 712 -2.54 9.78 -27.48
CA TYR A 712 -1.08 9.63 -27.55
C TYR A 712 -0.43 10.54 -28.60
N GLN A 713 -1.12 10.80 -29.71
CA GLN A 713 -0.67 11.69 -30.79
C GLN A 713 -0.89 13.18 -30.48
N HIS A 714 -1.97 13.51 -29.77
CA HIS A 714 -2.36 14.87 -29.43
C HIS A 714 -2.54 15.00 -27.93
N GLN A 715 -1.42 15.21 -27.24
CA GLN A 715 -1.35 15.10 -25.79
C GLN A 715 -1.88 16.33 -25.04
N THR A 716 -2.29 17.42 -25.69
CA THR A 716 -2.79 18.65 -25.03
C THR A 716 -4.26 18.88 -25.38
N ILE A 717 -5.05 19.54 -24.52
CA ILE A 717 -6.47 19.87 -24.83
C ILE A 717 -6.61 20.66 -26.13
N GLU A 718 -5.76 21.65 -26.37
CA GLU A 718 -5.77 22.46 -27.59
C GLU A 718 -5.59 21.58 -28.85
N ALA A 719 -4.53 20.77 -28.88
CA ALA A 719 -4.27 19.86 -29.99
C ALA A 719 -5.36 18.78 -30.16
N LEU A 720 -5.91 18.26 -29.07
CA LEU A 720 -6.94 17.23 -29.11
C LEU A 720 -8.29 17.81 -29.56
N ALA A 721 -8.66 18.99 -29.08
CA ALA A 721 -9.88 19.70 -29.48
C ALA A 721 -9.85 20.08 -30.95
N ALA A 722 -8.73 20.60 -31.46
CA ALA A 722 -8.59 20.96 -32.87
C ALA A 722 -8.84 19.76 -33.81
N VAL A 723 -8.42 18.56 -33.42
CA VAL A 723 -8.64 17.33 -34.19
C VAL A 723 -10.07 16.80 -34.01
N LEU A 724 -10.65 16.97 -32.83
CA LEU A 724 -12.01 16.53 -32.55
C LEU A 724 -13.08 17.47 -33.13
N GLU A 725 -12.82 18.76 -33.30
CA GLU A 725 -13.74 19.73 -33.92
C GLU A 725 -14.05 19.40 -35.38
N ASP A 726 -13.04 19.02 -36.15
CA ASP A 726 -13.17 18.62 -37.56
C ASP A 726 -13.74 17.20 -37.74
N LYS A 727 -13.89 16.43 -36.64
CA LYS A 727 -14.54 15.12 -36.69
C LYS A 727 -16.07 15.28 -36.69
N PRO A 728 -16.79 14.54 -37.56
CA PRO A 728 -18.25 14.49 -37.50
C PRO A 728 -18.70 13.97 -36.13
N GLU A 729 -19.81 14.51 -35.61
CA GLU A 729 -20.50 13.95 -34.44
C GLU A 729 -20.75 12.47 -34.68
N ALA A 730 -20.29 11.63 -33.75
CA ALA A 730 -20.63 10.22 -33.72
C ALA A 730 -21.96 10.10 -32.98
N ASP A 731 -22.91 9.38 -33.58
CA ASP A 731 -24.24 9.12 -33.01
C ASP A 731 -24.12 8.13 -31.81
N ILE A 732 -23.51 8.57 -30.71
CA ILE A 732 -23.34 7.79 -29.47
C ILE A 732 -24.41 8.27 -28.48
N GLN A 733 -25.62 7.71 -28.57
CA GLN A 733 -26.65 7.88 -27.55
C GLN A 733 -26.31 6.99 -26.33
N ALA A 734 -26.10 7.60 -25.17
CA ALA A 734 -25.92 6.89 -23.91
C ALA A 734 -27.13 5.99 -23.57
N LEU A 735 -26.95 4.67 -23.45
CA LEU A 735 -27.99 3.77 -22.96
C LEU A 735 -28.32 4.06 -21.49
N ALA A 736 -29.60 4.33 -21.21
CA ALA A 736 -30.14 4.38 -19.85
C ALA A 736 -30.47 2.96 -19.32
N PRO A 737 -30.25 2.66 -18.04
CA PRO A 737 -30.62 1.36 -17.46
C PRO A 737 -32.12 1.12 -17.47
N ILE A 738 -32.53 -0.09 -17.88
CA ILE A 738 -33.92 -0.52 -17.86
C ILE A 738 -34.30 -0.79 -16.39
N GLN A 739 -35.12 0.10 -15.81
CA GLN A 739 -35.60 -0.05 -14.43
C GLN A 739 -36.78 -1.03 -14.33
N ASP A 740 -37.55 -1.18 -15.42
CA ASP A 740 -38.65 -2.13 -15.49
C ASP A 740 -38.15 -3.57 -15.50
N MET A 741 -38.97 -4.49 -15.01
CA MET A 741 -38.64 -5.91 -14.99
C MET A 741 -38.60 -6.48 -16.42
N ILE A 742 -37.43 -7.00 -16.82
CA ILE A 742 -37.28 -7.73 -18.08
C ILE A 742 -37.91 -9.12 -17.94
N THR A 743 -38.80 -9.47 -18.87
CA THR A 743 -39.45 -10.78 -18.99
C THR A 743 -39.68 -11.14 -20.47
N GLY A 744 -39.83 -12.43 -20.76
CA GLY A 744 -40.08 -12.93 -22.13
C GLY A 744 -38.80 -13.17 -22.92
N ASP A 745 -38.94 -13.32 -24.23
CA ASP A 745 -37.84 -13.70 -25.13
C ASP A 745 -36.76 -12.61 -25.19
N GLN A 746 -35.51 -13.02 -25.08
CA GLN A 746 -34.33 -12.15 -25.10
C GLN A 746 -33.23 -12.73 -26.00
N PRO A 747 -32.38 -11.88 -26.60
CA PRO A 747 -31.33 -12.35 -27.50
C PRO A 747 -30.27 -13.17 -26.74
N ILE A 748 -29.67 -14.13 -27.45
CA ILE A 748 -28.53 -14.92 -26.98
C ILE A 748 -27.23 -14.25 -27.45
N SER A 749 -26.28 -14.06 -26.53
CA SER A 749 -24.96 -13.53 -26.87
C SER A 749 -24.13 -14.53 -27.66
N SER A 750 -23.09 -14.06 -28.37
CA SER A 750 -22.15 -14.95 -29.05
C SER A 750 -21.54 -15.96 -28.09
N THR A 751 -21.09 -15.52 -26.91
CA THR A 751 -20.53 -16.44 -25.91
C THR A 751 -21.58 -17.42 -25.38
N GLN A 752 -22.81 -16.98 -25.13
CA GLN A 752 -23.87 -17.91 -24.68
C GLN A 752 -24.17 -18.96 -25.74
N ALA A 753 -24.23 -18.59 -27.03
CA ALA A 753 -24.43 -19.53 -28.13
C ALA A 753 -23.28 -20.56 -28.19
N PHE A 754 -22.03 -20.11 -28.04
CA PHE A 754 -20.87 -20.99 -27.94
C PHE A 754 -20.97 -21.97 -26.76
N MET A 755 -21.31 -21.48 -25.57
CA MET A 755 -21.47 -22.31 -24.37
C MET A 755 -22.62 -23.31 -24.50
N LEU A 756 -23.74 -22.91 -25.10
CA LEU A 756 -24.87 -23.81 -25.37
C LEU A 756 -24.53 -24.87 -26.42
N GLY A 757 -23.68 -24.55 -27.40
CA GLY A 757 -23.11 -25.52 -28.34
C GLY A 757 -22.21 -26.55 -27.66
N ILE A 758 -21.42 -26.14 -26.66
CA ILE A 758 -20.68 -27.07 -25.79
C ILE A 758 -21.67 -27.93 -25.00
N SER A 759 -22.67 -27.31 -24.35
CA SER A 759 -23.69 -28.03 -23.59
C SER A 759 -24.42 -29.09 -24.43
N ASP A 760 -24.69 -28.85 -25.71
CA ASP A 760 -25.27 -29.85 -26.63
C ASP A 760 -24.40 -31.10 -26.84
N SER A 761 -23.07 -30.95 -26.70
CA SER A 761 -22.12 -32.06 -26.84
C SER A 761 -21.93 -32.87 -25.55
N LEU A 762 -22.37 -32.32 -24.41
CA LEU A 762 -22.31 -32.99 -23.12
C LEU A 762 -23.40 -34.05 -23.01
N LYS A 763 -23.12 -35.14 -22.29
CA LYS A 763 -24.14 -36.13 -21.92
C LYS A 763 -25.26 -35.52 -21.11
N ASN A 764 -24.96 -34.49 -20.33
CA ASN A 764 -25.95 -33.67 -19.65
C ASN A 764 -25.66 -32.17 -19.87
N PRO A 765 -26.45 -31.51 -20.72
CA PRO A 765 -26.28 -30.10 -21.06
C PRO A 765 -26.28 -29.13 -19.88
N GLY A 766 -26.96 -29.48 -18.78
CA GLY A 766 -27.10 -28.63 -17.59
C GLY A 766 -25.89 -28.64 -16.65
N HIS A 767 -24.84 -29.39 -16.95
CA HIS A 767 -23.71 -29.52 -16.03
C HIS A 767 -22.59 -28.52 -16.26
N LEU A 768 -22.62 -27.68 -17.29
CA LEU A 768 -21.52 -26.76 -17.53
C LEU A 768 -21.59 -25.62 -16.50
N THR A 769 -20.90 -25.77 -15.36
CA THR A 769 -21.06 -24.88 -14.20
C THR A 769 -19.80 -24.09 -13.84
N VAL A 770 -20.01 -22.98 -13.14
CA VAL A 770 -18.99 -22.16 -12.47
C VAL A 770 -19.45 -21.94 -11.03
N GLY A 771 -18.56 -22.02 -10.05
CA GLY A 771 -18.96 -21.90 -8.65
C GLY A 771 -17.79 -21.80 -7.68
N VAL A 772 -18.14 -21.55 -6.42
CA VAL A 772 -17.19 -21.43 -5.30
C VAL A 772 -17.79 -22.00 -4.02
N VAL A 773 -16.93 -22.55 -3.16
CA VAL A 773 -17.27 -22.88 -1.76
C VAL A 773 -16.46 -21.99 -0.83
N LEU A 774 -17.17 -21.23 0.01
CA LEU A 774 -16.61 -20.28 0.96
C LEU A 774 -16.74 -20.81 2.38
N ALA A 775 -15.69 -20.69 3.19
CA ALA A 775 -15.77 -20.79 4.65
C ALA A 775 -16.00 -19.39 5.21
N VAL A 776 -17.05 -19.23 6.00
CA VAL A 776 -17.44 -17.99 6.65
C VAL A 776 -17.28 -18.17 8.16
N GLN A 777 -16.42 -17.34 8.76
CA GLN A 777 -15.97 -17.43 10.15
C GLN A 777 -16.99 -16.90 11.18
N TYR A 778 -18.24 -16.69 10.74
CA TYR A 778 -19.34 -16.23 11.59
C TYR A 778 -20.64 -16.92 11.16
N SER A 779 -21.59 -16.98 12.10
CA SER A 779 -22.89 -17.62 11.86
C SER A 779 -23.69 -16.86 10.80
N LEU A 780 -24.23 -17.60 9.84
CA LEU A 780 -25.19 -17.09 8.87
C LEU A 780 -26.57 -17.66 9.20
N GLU A 781 -27.54 -16.78 9.45
CA GLU A 781 -28.93 -17.18 9.65
C GLU A 781 -29.55 -17.69 8.33
N PRO A 782 -30.06 -18.93 8.27
CA PRO A 782 -30.57 -19.52 7.04
C PRO A 782 -31.71 -18.73 6.39
N LYS A 783 -32.60 -18.16 7.21
CA LYS A 783 -33.75 -17.40 6.70
C LYS A 783 -33.33 -16.08 6.06
N VAL A 784 -32.44 -15.34 6.70
CA VAL A 784 -31.91 -14.07 6.17
C VAL A 784 -31.12 -14.34 4.87
N MET A 785 -30.34 -15.42 4.84
CA MET A 785 -29.61 -15.81 3.63
C MET A 785 -30.55 -16.17 2.48
N HIS A 786 -31.60 -16.96 2.76
CA HIS A 786 -32.65 -17.25 1.78
C HIS A 786 -33.27 -15.96 1.21
N ASP A 787 -33.67 -15.03 2.07
CA ASP A 787 -34.32 -13.78 1.66
C ASP A 787 -33.36 -12.89 0.84
N THR A 788 -32.06 -12.93 1.15
CA THR A 788 -31.00 -12.25 0.39
C THR A 788 -30.85 -12.84 -1.01
N VAL A 789 -30.81 -14.17 -1.14
CA VAL A 789 -30.77 -14.86 -2.44
C VAL A 789 -32.04 -14.56 -3.25
N GLN A 790 -33.21 -14.55 -2.61
CA GLN A 790 -34.48 -14.20 -3.25
C GLN A 790 -34.50 -12.77 -3.79
N TYR A 791 -33.88 -11.82 -3.07
CA TYR A 791 -33.75 -10.45 -3.55
C TYR A 791 -32.85 -10.36 -4.78
N LEU A 792 -31.68 -11.00 -4.75
CA LEU A 792 -30.74 -10.95 -5.88
C LEU A 792 -31.34 -11.55 -7.16
N ASP A 793 -32.13 -12.63 -7.07
CA ASP A 793 -32.88 -13.19 -8.19
C ASP A 793 -33.85 -12.16 -8.83
N SER A 794 -34.49 -11.34 -8.00
CA SER A 794 -35.38 -10.27 -8.48
C SER A 794 -34.63 -9.06 -9.06
N TYR A 795 -33.42 -8.81 -8.54
CA TYR A 795 -32.60 -7.67 -8.91
C TYR A 795 -31.85 -7.90 -10.24
N TYR A 796 -31.22 -9.07 -10.40
CA TYR A 796 -30.44 -9.42 -11.58
C TYR A 796 -31.24 -10.32 -12.53
N ASP A 797 -31.69 -9.73 -13.64
CA ASP A 797 -32.60 -10.40 -14.58
C ASP A 797 -32.02 -11.70 -15.18
N ILE A 798 -30.70 -11.77 -15.34
CA ILE A 798 -30.01 -12.94 -15.89
C ILE A 798 -30.19 -14.22 -15.06
N LEU A 799 -30.42 -14.11 -13.74
CA LEU A 799 -30.64 -15.27 -12.86
C LEU A 799 -31.96 -16.00 -13.18
N ARG A 800 -32.91 -15.28 -13.78
CA ARG A 800 -34.22 -15.77 -14.20
C ARG A 800 -34.24 -16.29 -15.65
N ALA A 801 -33.08 -16.38 -16.30
CA ALA A 801 -32.99 -16.88 -17.68
C ALA A 801 -33.27 -18.38 -17.77
N ARG A 802 -33.96 -18.78 -18.85
CA ARG A 802 -34.19 -20.17 -19.28
C ARG A 802 -33.79 -20.31 -20.73
N PHE A 803 -33.26 -21.47 -21.09
CA PHE A 803 -32.81 -21.79 -22.44
C PHE A 803 -33.57 -23.01 -22.94
N THR A 804 -34.27 -22.86 -24.05
CA THR A 804 -35.00 -23.94 -24.70
C THR A 804 -34.53 -24.10 -26.14
N LYS A 805 -34.62 -25.31 -26.67
CA LYS A 805 -34.24 -25.59 -28.06
C LYS A 805 -35.48 -25.81 -28.91
N ALA A 806 -35.69 -24.99 -29.93
CA ALA A 806 -36.82 -25.09 -30.83
C ALA A 806 -36.34 -24.95 -32.29
N GLY A 807 -36.69 -25.93 -33.14
CA GLY A 807 -36.27 -25.94 -34.55
C GLY A 807 -34.78 -26.23 -34.79
N GLY A 808 -34.01 -26.60 -33.75
CA GLY A 808 -32.56 -26.77 -33.82
C GLY A 808 -31.78 -25.59 -33.21
N ASP A 809 -32.45 -24.45 -33.04
CA ASP A 809 -31.86 -23.24 -32.48
C ASP A 809 -32.19 -23.07 -30.99
N TRP A 810 -31.27 -22.45 -30.26
CA TRP A 810 -31.45 -22.08 -28.87
C TRP A 810 -32.24 -20.78 -28.73
N HIS A 811 -33.15 -20.74 -27.76
CA HIS A 811 -33.98 -19.59 -27.43
C HIS A 811 -33.83 -19.29 -25.94
N GLN A 812 -33.66 -18.01 -25.60
CA GLN A 812 -33.56 -17.56 -24.22
C GLN A 812 -34.81 -16.76 -23.83
N ALA A 813 -35.41 -17.10 -22.69
CA ALA A 813 -36.54 -16.38 -22.13
C ALA A 813 -36.29 -16.05 -20.66
N ILE A 814 -36.74 -14.87 -20.22
CA ILE A 814 -36.57 -14.39 -18.83
C ILE A 814 -37.89 -14.55 -18.10
N MET A 815 -37.89 -15.39 -17.07
CA MET A 815 -39.10 -15.70 -16.29
C MET A 815 -39.45 -14.55 -15.36
N PRO A 816 -40.73 -14.24 -15.08
CA PRO A 816 -41.11 -13.23 -14.09
C PRO A 816 -40.61 -13.58 -12.69
N VAL A 817 -40.51 -12.58 -11.81
CA VAL A 817 -40.25 -12.81 -10.38
C VAL A 817 -41.42 -13.58 -9.76
N GLY A 818 -41.12 -14.56 -8.90
CA GLY A 818 -42.13 -15.32 -8.14
C GLY A 818 -41.95 -16.83 -8.13
N GLU A 819 -41.00 -17.37 -8.90
CA GLU A 819 -40.53 -18.75 -8.71
C GLU A 819 -39.67 -18.84 -7.44
N ALA A 820 -39.70 -20.00 -6.78
CA ALA A 820 -38.87 -20.23 -5.60
C ALA A 820 -37.39 -20.31 -6.00
N VAL A 821 -36.53 -19.57 -5.31
CA VAL A 821 -35.08 -19.68 -5.49
C VAL A 821 -34.55 -21.03 -5.03
N ASN A 822 -33.48 -21.50 -5.68
CA ASN A 822 -32.83 -22.74 -5.30
C ASN A 822 -31.81 -22.50 -4.17
N PHE A 823 -32.34 -22.24 -2.97
CA PHE A 823 -31.58 -22.12 -1.73
C PHE A 823 -31.74 -23.36 -0.86
N GLN A 824 -30.65 -23.85 -0.29
CA GLN A 824 -30.65 -25.02 0.60
C GLN A 824 -29.90 -24.71 1.88
N HIS A 825 -30.45 -25.19 3.00
CA HIS A 825 -29.78 -25.22 4.29
C HIS A 825 -29.55 -26.68 4.70
N VAL A 826 -28.30 -27.04 4.98
CA VAL A 826 -27.90 -28.39 5.37
C VAL A 826 -27.14 -28.32 6.69
N ASP A 827 -27.67 -28.97 7.71
CA ASP A 827 -26.95 -29.13 8.98
C ASP A 827 -26.04 -30.36 8.94
N ILE A 828 -24.73 -30.13 9.00
CA ILE A 828 -23.69 -31.16 8.99
C ILE A 828 -23.01 -31.34 10.36
N ALA A 829 -23.58 -30.77 11.42
CA ALA A 829 -23.09 -30.93 12.79
C ALA A 829 -23.03 -32.41 13.22
N HIS A 830 -23.92 -33.25 12.67
CA HIS A 830 -24.00 -34.68 12.94
C HIS A 830 -22.87 -35.51 12.31
N LEU A 831 -22.10 -34.95 11.37
CA LEU A 831 -21.01 -35.64 10.68
C LEU A 831 -19.66 -35.40 11.40
N PRO A 832 -18.77 -36.42 11.47
CA PRO A 832 -17.40 -36.25 11.93
C PRO A 832 -16.63 -35.23 11.08
N GLU A 833 -15.83 -34.36 11.72
CA GLU A 833 -15.06 -33.29 11.04
C GLU A 833 -14.27 -33.75 9.80
N PRO A 834 -13.54 -34.89 9.80
CA PRO A 834 -12.78 -35.34 8.63
C PRO A 834 -13.65 -35.70 7.42
N GLU A 835 -14.92 -36.03 7.64
CA GLU A 835 -15.86 -36.45 6.59
C GLU A 835 -16.64 -35.26 6.00
N ARG A 836 -16.64 -34.10 6.67
CA ARG A 836 -17.46 -32.94 6.29
C ARG A 836 -17.10 -32.36 4.93
N LYS A 837 -15.81 -32.21 4.60
CA LYS A 837 -15.37 -31.70 3.28
C LYS A 837 -15.83 -32.61 2.15
N GLY A 838 -15.63 -33.92 2.27
CA GLY A 838 -16.09 -34.90 1.29
C GLY A 838 -17.61 -34.93 1.14
N PHE A 839 -18.35 -34.74 2.24
CA PHE A 839 -19.80 -34.61 2.20
C PHE A 839 -20.28 -33.32 1.50
N ILE A 840 -19.63 -32.17 1.77
CA ILE A 840 -19.92 -30.91 1.09
C ILE A 840 -19.68 -31.06 -0.40
N GLU A 841 -18.52 -31.59 -0.78
CA GLU A 841 -18.17 -31.86 -2.18
C GLU A 841 -19.20 -32.77 -2.87
N GLN A 842 -19.53 -33.91 -2.24
CA GLN A 842 -20.54 -34.83 -2.76
C GLN A 842 -21.92 -34.16 -2.88
N THR A 843 -22.31 -33.33 -1.90
CA THR A 843 -23.59 -32.62 -1.91
C THR A 843 -23.65 -31.60 -3.04
N VAL A 844 -22.63 -30.75 -3.16
CA VAL A 844 -22.51 -29.75 -4.23
C VAL A 844 -22.52 -30.43 -5.59
N ASN A 845 -21.66 -31.44 -5.79
CA ASN A 845 -21.55 -32.13 -7.07
C ASN A 845 -22.85 -32.88 -7.43
N SER A 846 -23.52 -33.53 -6.48
CA SER A 846 -24.80 -34.22 -6.74
C SER A 846 -25.90 -33.27 -7.25
N LYS A 847 -25.83 -31.99 -6.89
CA LYS A 847 -26.81 -30.98 -7.27
C LYS A 847 -26.50 -30.31 -8.60
N LEU A 848 -25.25 -30.32 -9.05
CA LEU A 848 -24.91 -29.95 -10.44
C LEU A 848 -25.75 -30.77 -11.44
N TYR A 849 -26.05 -32.02 -11.10
CA TYR A 849 -26.89 -32.92 -11.93
C TYR A 849 -28.36 -32.53 -12.04
N THR A 850 -28.80 -31.51 -11.29
CA THR A 850 -30.21 -31.12 -11.21
C THR A 850 -30.53 -29.81 -11.92
N LEU A 851 -29.52 -29.10 -12.45
CA LEU A 851 -29.75 -27.91 -13.24
C LEU A 851 -30.32 -28.30 -14.60
N ASP A 852 -31.52 -27.80 -14.91
CA ASP A 852 -32.18 -27.97 -16.21
C ASP A 852 -32.31 -26.60 -16.87
N LEU A 853 -31.64 -26.45 -18.03
CA LEU A 853 -31.66 -25.25 -18.85
C LEU A 853 -33.08 -24.74 -19.13
N ALA A 854 -34.08 -25.62 -19.24
CA ALA A 854 -35.43 -25.26 -19.65
C ALA A 854 -36.37 -24.85 -18.50
N SER A 855 -36.20 -25.38 -17.27
CA SER A 855 -37.32 -25.41 -16.30
C SER A 855 -37.04 -24.93 -14.87
N GLY A 856 -35.79 -24.63 -14.48
CA GLY A 856 -35.47 -24.20 -13.11
C GLY A 856 -34.47 -23.06 -13.02
N PRO A 857 -34.29 -22.43 -11.83
CA PRO A 857 -33.20 -21.51 -11.60
C PRO A 857 -31.88 -22.20 -11.96
N LEU A 858 -31.08 -21.59 -12.83
CA LEU A 858 -29.84 -22.19 -13.33
C LEU A 858 -28.67 -21.95 -12.36
N TYR A 859 -28.97 -21.97 -11.07
CA TYR A 859 -28.02 -21.79 -10.00
C TYR A 859 -28.53 -22.49 -8.74
N THR A 860 -27.62 -22.70 -7.79
CA THR A 860 -27.97 -23.14 -6.44
C THR A 860 -27.06 -22.44 -5.43
N VAL A 861 -27.64 -22.05 -4.30
CA VAL A 861 -26.91 -21.56 -3.14
C VAL A 861 -27.18 -22.50 -1.97
N THR A 862 -26.14 -23.10 -1.40
CA THR A 862 -26.24 -24.02 -0.27
C THR A 862 -25.46 -23.48 0.93
N LEU A 863 -26.16 -23.27 2.04
CA LEU A 863 -25.57 -22.96 3.34
C LEU A 863 -25.43 -24.24 4.17
N PHE A 864 -24.21 -24.58 4.57
CA PHE A 864 -23.91 -25.67 5.48
C PHE A 864 -23.59 -25.14 6.87
N THR A 865 -24.33 -25.56 7.89
CA THR A 865 -24.10 -25.19 9.29
C THR A 865 -23.50 -26.35 10.07
N GLN A 866 -22.65 -26.08 11.07
CA GLN A 866 -21.91 -27.12 11.81
C GLN A 866 -22.11 -27.11 13.33
N GLY A 867 -23.06 -26.31 13.84
CA GLY A 867 -23.28 -26.09 15.27
C GLY A 867 -23.01 -24.63 15.69
N GLU A 868 -23.41 -24.24 16.89
CA GLU A 868 -23.17 -22.88 17.40
C GLU A 868 -21.67 -22.60 17.56
N GLY A 869 -21.19 -21.50 16.98
CA GLY A 869 -19.81 -21.02 17.12
C GLY A 869 -18.79 -21.61 16.13
N GLU A 870 -19.20 -22.54 15.27
CA GLU A 870 -18.37 -23.14 14.23
C GLU A 870 -18.52 -22.39 12.88
N PRO A 871 -17.47 -22.35 12.04
CA PRO A 871 -17.56 -21.71 10.72
C PRO A 871 -18.59 -22.41 9.85
N VAL A 872 -19.36 -21.61 9.10
CA VAL A 872 -20.34 -22.10 8.14
C VAL A 872 -19.72 -22.16 6.75
N TYR A 873 -20.25 -23.02 5.89
CA TYR A 873 -19.79 -23.13 4.50
C TYR A 873 -20.90 -22.65 3.58
N LEU A 874 -20.58 -21.73 2.67
CA LEU A 874 -21.50 -21.20 1.67
C LEU A 874 -21.01 -21.65 0.29
N ALA A 875 -21.77 -22.54 -0.34
CA ALA A 875 -21.54 -22.93 -1.72
C ALA A 875 -22.49 -22.15 -2.64
N ALA A 876 -21.95 -21.54 -3.68
CA ALA A 876 -22.74 -20.89 -4.73
C ALA A 876 -22.21 -21.34 -6.09
N TYR A 877 -23.08 -21.91 -6.92
CA TYR A 877 -22.72 -22.41 -8.23
C TYR A 877 -23.85 -22.17 -9.22
N PHE A 878 -23.45 -21.87 -10.46
CA PHE A 878 -24.29 -21.37 -11.53
C PHE A 878 -23.99 -22.18 -12.78
N HIS A 879 -24.99 -22.36 -13.64
CA HIS A 879 -24.71 -22.73 -15.01
C HIS A 879 -23.89 -21.62 -15.67
N HIS A 880 -22.76 -21.97 -16.27
CA HIS A 880 -21.79 -21.03 -16.81
C HIS A 880 -22.35 -20.19 -17.97
N VAL A 881 -23.47 -20.61 -18.56
CA VAL A 881 -24.24 -19.82 -19.56
C VAL A 881 -24.82 -18.52 -18.97
N LEU A 882 -25.00 -18.45 -17.65
CA LEU A 882 -25.51 -17.24 -16.98
C LEU A 882 -24.42 -16.20 -16.79
N MET A 883 -23.23 -16.64 -16.36
CA MET A 883 -22.20 -15.74 -15.88
C MET A 883 -20.78 -16.30 -15.97
N ASP A 884 -19.80 -15.41 -16.01
CA ASP A 884 -18.37 -15.73 -15.85
C ASP A 884 -17.90 -15.62 -14.39
N ALA A 885 -16.62 -15.98 -14.15
CA ALA A 885 -16.02 -15.93 -12.82
C ALA A 885 -15.96 -14.51 -12.21
N PHE A 886 -15.81 -13.47 -13.03
CA PHE A 886 -15.84 -12.08 -12.56
C PHE A 886 -17.24 -11.71 -12.05
N SER A 887 -18.27 -12.06 -12.82
CA SER A 887 -19.66 -11.85 -12.43
C SER A 887 -20.08 -12.73 -11.24
N LEU A 888 -19.49 -13.92 -11.08
CA LEU A 888 -19.63 -14.72 -9.86
C LEU A 888 -19.09 -13.96 -8.64
N ASN A 889 -17.91 -13.33 -8.73
CA ASN A 889 -17.36 -12.51 -7.65
C ASN A 889 -18.26 -11.31 -7.32
N LEU A 890 -18.83 -10.63 -8.33
CA LEU A 890 -19.81 -9.56 -8.12
C LEU A 890 -21.07 -10.05 -7.41
N TYR A 891 -21.56 -11.24 -7.79
CA TYR A 891 -22.71 -11.87 -7.14
C TYR A 891 -22.40 -12.17 -5.66
N ILE A 892 -21.25 -12.77 -5.36
CA ILE A 892 -20.82 -13.05 -3.98
C ILE A 892 -20.69 -11.75 -3.16
N GLY A 893 -20.08 -10.71 -3.74
CA GLY A 893 -19.98 -9.40 -3.09
C GLY A 893 -21.34 -8.80 -2.77
N SER A 894 -22.27 -8.83 -3.73
CA SER A 894 -23.65 -8.37 -3.56
C SER A 894 -24.40 -9.18 -2.50
N LEU A 895 -24.23 -10.51 -2.49
CA LEU A 895 -24.85 -11.44 -1.54
C LEU A 895 -24.39 -11.17 -0.12
N MET A 896 -23.07 -11.07 0.10
CA MET A 896 -22.51 -10.83 1.44
C MET A 896 -22.79 -9.41 1.95
N SER A 897 -22.72 -8.40 1.07
CA SER A 897 -23.06 -7.02 1.41
C SER A 897 -24.52 -6.90 1.85
N LEU A 898 -25.44 -7.43 1.05
CA LEU A 898 -26.87 -7.40 1.34
C LEU A 898 -27.23 -8.21 2.59
N TYR A 899 -26.61 -9.39 2.78
CA TYR A 899 -26.78 -10.18 4.00
C TYR A 899 -26.36 -9.38 5.25
N ASN A 900 -25.17 -8.77 5.22
CA ASN A 900 -24.65 -8.01 6.35
C ASN A 900 -25.53 -6.79 6.67
N GLN A 901 -26.04 -6.11 5.65
CA GLN A 901 -26.98 -5.00 5.79
C GLN A 901 -28.27 -5.43 6.51
N VAL A 902 -28.86 -6.56 6.11
CA VAL A 902 -30.09 -7.08 6.74
C VAL A 902 -29.82 -7.61 8.14
N ALA A 903 -28.70 -8.30 8.35
CA ALA A 903 -28.30 -8.81 9.66
C ALA A 903 -28.11 -7.67 10.69
N GLN A 904 -27.75 -6.47 10.24
CA GLN A 904 -27.64 -5.25 11.05
C GLN A 904 -28.97 -4.47 11.19
N GLY A 905 -30.08 -5.01 10.70
CA GLY A 905 -31.41 -4.39 10.76
C GLY A 905 -31.69 -3.37 9.65
N GLY A 906 -30.86 -3.30 8.62
CA GLY A 906 -31.07 -2.48 7.42
C GLY A 906 -32.09 -3.08 6.43
N PRO A 907 -32.53 -2.31 5.42
CA PRO A 907 -33.49 -2.78 4.43
C PRO A 907 -32.85 -3.79 3.46
N LEU A 908 -33.65 -4.68 2.90
CA LEU A 908 -33.22 -5.58 1.81
C LEU A 908 -33.24 -4.79 0.48
N SER A 909 -32.17 -4.03 0.18
CA SER A 909 -32.07 -3.20 -1.04
C SER A 909 -30.63 -2.91 -1.47
N LEU A 910 -30.37 -2.96 -2.79
CA LEU A 910 -29.12 -2.56 -3.45
C LEU A 910 -29.21 -1.23 -4.24
N GLY A 911 -30.34 -0.52 -4.18
CA GLY A 911 -30.55 0.71 -4.95
C GLY A 911 -31.08 0.49 -6.38
N SER A 912 -30.68 1.36 -7.32
CA SER A 912 -31.13 1.34 -8.72
C SER A 912 -30.42 0.26 -9.54
N LYS A 913 -31.16 -0.42 -10.44
CA LYS A 913 -30.60 -1.47 -11.29
C LYS A 913 -29.49 -0.95 -12.22
N PRO A 914 -28.39 -1.71 -12.41
CA PRO A 914 -27.37 -1.41 -13.41
C PRO A 914 -27.90 -1.66 -14.83
N LEU A 915 -27.09 -1.34 -15.87
CA LEU A 915 -27.40 -1.77 -17.23
C LEU A 915 -27.62 -3.28 -17.27
N SER A 916 -28.61 -3.74 -18.04
CA SER A 916 -28.90 -5.16 -18.15
C SER A 916 -27.89 -5.86 -19.05
N TYR A 917 -27.68 -7.16 -18.84
CA TYR A 917 -26.87 -7.97 -19.74
C TYR A 917 -27.44 -8.00 -21.16
N TYR A 918 -28.75 -7.84 -21.33
CA TYR A 918 -29.39 -7.80 -22.66
C TYR A 918 -29.09 -6.49 -23.41
N GLN A 919 -28.91 -5.39 -22.66
CA GLN A 919 -28.39 -4.14 -23.23
C GLN A 919 -26.94 -4.33 -23.72
N PHE A 920 -26.12 -5.08 -22.98
CA PHE A 920 -24.77 -5.46 -23.44
C PHE A 920 -24.82 -6.31 -24.71
N ILE A 921 -25.74 -7.27 -24.83
CA ILE A 921 -25.89 -8.08 -26.05
C ILE A 921 -26.24 -7.18 -27.25
N GLY A 922 -27.14 -6.22 -27.07
CA GLY A 922 -27.47 -5.24 -28.10
C GLY A 922 -26.25 -4.44 -28.58
N GLU A 923 -25.47 -3.92 -27.64
CA GLU A 923 -24.25 -3.16 -27.95
C GLU A 923 -23.15 -4.03 -28.58
N SER A 924 -22.99 -5.27 -28.10
CA SER A 924 -22.07 -6.24 -28.70
C SER A 924 -22.44 -6.54 -30.15
N GLN A 925 -23.74 -6.67 -30.46
CA GLN A 925 -24.23 -6.89 -31.83
C GLN A 925 -24.08 -5.66 -32.72
N ARG A 926 -24.24 -4.44 -32.18
CA ARG A 926 -23.94 -3.20 -32.91
C ARG A 926 -22.46 -3.18 -33.28
N TYR A 927 -21.60 -3.35 -32.29
CA TYR A 927 -20.15 -3.34 -32.47
C TYR A 927 -19.67 -4.44 -33.43
N ALA A 928 -20.27 -5.62 -33.37
CA ALA A 928 -20.02 -6.70 -34.32
C ALA A 928 -20.20 -6.24 -35.78
N ARG A 929 -21.26 -5.49 -36.07
CA ARG A 929 -21.54 -5.00 -37.44
C ARG A 929 -20.52 -3.98 -37.91
N GLU A 930 -19.96 -3.19 -36.98
CA GLU A 930 -18.94 -2.19 -37.29
C GLU A 930 -17.60 -2.82 -37.69
N ILE A 931 -17.21 -3.91 -37.02
CA ILE A 931 -15.93 -4.59 -37.27
C ILE A 931 -16.01 -5.73 -38.30
N SER A 932 -17.21 -6.07 -38.80
CA SER A 932 -17.41 -7.26 -39.63
C SER A 932 -16.59 -7.22 -40.93
N ASP A 933 -16.51 -6.07 -41.59
CA ASP A 933 -15.70 -5.92 -42.82
C ASP A 933 -14.19 -6.05 -42.52
N GLU A 934 -13.72 -5.45 -41.42
CA GLU A 934 -12.33 -5.53 -40.96
C GLU A 934 -11.95 -6.97 -40.61
N GLN A 935 -12.82 -7.67 -39.88
CA GLN A 935 -12.65 -9.07 -39.54
C GLN A 935 -12.65 -9.95 -40.80
N ALA A 936 -13.56 -9.72 -41.74
CA ALA A 936 -13.60 -10.47 -42.99
C ALA A 936 -12.33 -10.25 -43.83
N GLN A 937 -11.82 -9.02 -43.90
CA GLN A 937 -10.56 -8.70 -44.57
C GLN A 937 -9.37 -9.39 -43.88
N PHE A 938 -9.28 -9.30 -42.55
CA PHE A 938 -8.24 -9.97 -41.78
C PHE A 938 -8.21 -11.48 -42.04
N MET A 939 -9.38 -12.13 -42.06
CA MET A 939 -9.49 -13.56 -42.37
C MET A 939 -9.11 -13.92 -43.81
N ALA A 940 -9.31 -13.00 -44.76
CA ALA A 940 -8.97 -13.19 -46.17
C ALA A 940 -7.46 -13.01 -46.44
N GLU A 941 -6.82 -12.05 -45.77
CA GLU A 941 -5.41 -11.70 -45.98
C GLU A 941 -4.45 -12.55 -45.14
N THR A 942 -4.90 -13.04 -43.98
CA THR A 942 -4.08 -13.87 -43.11
C THR A 942 -3.93 -15.29 -43.68
N PRO A 943 -2.71 -15.83 -43.80
CA PRO A 943 -2.47 -17.16 -44.33
C PRO A 943 -2.74 -18.25 -43.28
N LEU A 944 -4.01 -18.40 -42.88
CA LEU A 944 -4.44 -19.33 -41.83
C LEU A 944 -4.13 -20.80 -42.18
N GLU A 945 -4.06 -21.13 -43.47
CA GLU A 945 -3.65 -22.44 -43.97
C GLU A 945 -2.20 -22.81 -43.61
N ASP A 946 -1.34 -21.82 -43.37
CA ASP A 946 0.06 -22.01 -43.03
C ASP A 946 0.27 -22.27 -41.53
N PHE A 947 -0.81 -22.28 -40.73
CA PHE A 947 -0.71 -22.49 -39.29
C PHE A 947 -0.36 -23.95 -38.98
N PRO A 948 0.80 -24.19 -38.33
CA PRO A 948 1.25 -25.54 -38.08
C PRO A 948 0.32 -26.22 -37.07
N LEU A 949 0.06 -27.51 -37.29
CA LEU A 949 -0.47 -28.35 -36.23
C LEU A 949 0.60 -28.51 -35.15
N LEU A 950 0.19 -28.39 -33.89
CA LEU A 950 1.10 -28.75 -32.81
C LEU A 950 1.53 -30.22 -32.93
N PRO A 951 2.83 -30.53 -32.75
CA PRO A 951 3.31 -31.91 -32.68
C PRO A 951 2.55 -32.69 -31.60
N GLN A 952 2.43 -34.01 -31.73
CA GLN A 952 1.86 -34.88 -30.69
C GLN A 952 2.85 -36.01 -30.41
N ASP A 953 3.06 -36.35 -29.14
CA ASP A 953 3.94 -37.46 -28.78
C ASP A 953 3.24 -38.82 -29.04
N ILE A 954 1.92 -38.83 -28.92
CA ILE A 954 1.07 -40.00 -29.11
C ILE A 954 0.21 -39.76 -30.36
N ALA A 955 0.55 -40.44 -31.44
CA ALA A 955 -0.26 -40.44 -32.66
C ALA A 955 -1.67 -40.96 -32.35
N ASP A 956 -2.71 -40.22 -32.77
CA ASP A 956 -4.13 -40.52 -32.57
C ASP A 956 -4.64 -40.33 -31.11
N GLY A 957 -3.92 -39.55 -30.30
CA GLY A 957 -4.37 -39.12 -28.99
C GLY A 957 -5.66 -38.28 -29.03
N ILE A 958 -6.64 -38.60 -28.19
CA ILE A 958 -7.88 -37.80 -28.07
C ILE A 958 -7.81 -36.94 -26.81
N ASN A 959 -8.12 -35.64 -26.93
CA ASN A 959 -8.01 -34.65 -25.87
C ASN A 959 -9.15 -34.68 -24.85
N TYR A 960 -9.41 -35.83 -24.23
CA TYR A 960 -10.45 -35.93 -23.21
C TYR A 960 -10.12 -35.12 -21.95
N ARG A 961 -11.08 -34.32 -21.47
CA ARG A 961 -10.95 -33.48 -20.27
C ARG A 961 -10.46 -34.25 -19.03
N TYR A 962 -10.94 -35.47 -18.80
CA TYR A 962 -10.54 -36.30 -17.64
C TYR A 962 -9.08 -36.80 -17.70
N SER A 963 -8.43 -36.73 -18.86
CA SER A 963 -7.03 -37.13 -19.05
C SER A 963 -6.04 -35.96 -18.95
N LYS A 964 -6.51 -34.80 -18.47
CA LYS A 964 -5.69 -33.61 -18.25
C LYS A 964 -4.75 -33.82 -17.06
N GLU A 965 -3.48 -33.50 -17.27
CA GLU A 965 -2.44 -33.40 -16.25
C GLU A 965 -1.89 -31.97 -16.23
N GLU A 966 -1.19 -31.62 -15.16
CA GLU A 966 -0.65 -30.27 -14.96
C GLU A 966 0.84 -30.35 -14.63
N HIS A 967 1.61 -29.46 -15.26
CA HIS A 967 3.00 -29.21 -14.91
C HIS A 967 3.15 -27.77 -14.39
N LYS A 968 3.65 -27.62 -13.16
CA LYS A 968 3.81 -26.31 -12.51
C LYS A 968 5.23 -25.77 -12.73
N GLN A 969 5.33 -24.52 -13.18
CA GLN A 969 6.55 -23.73 -13.24
C GLN A 969 6.38 -22.48 -12.38
N ALA A 970 7.37 -22.17 -11.54
CA ALA A 970 7.36 -20.99 -10.69
C ALA A 970 8.63 -20.17 -10.92
N PHE A 971 8.50 -18.86 -10.87
CA PHE A 971 9.60 -17.90 -10.95
C PHE A 971 9.78 -17.25 -9.59
N ASP A 972 11.04 -17.08 -9.17
CA ASP A 972 11.31 -16.45 -7.88
C ASP A 972 10.82 -14.99 -7.83
N ARG A 973 10.70 -14.45 -6.62
CA ARG A 973 10.19 -13.09 -6.40
C ARG A 973 10.99 -12.02 -7.13
N ALA A 974 12.32 -12.18 -7.23
CA ALA A 974 13.19 -11.20 -7.85
C ALA A 974 12.97 -11.14 -9.37
N THR A 975 12.88 -12.29 -10.01
CA THR A 975 12.57 -12.43 -11.44
C THR A 975 11.16 -11.95 -11.72
N THR A 976 10.21 -12.31 -10.85
CA THR A 976 8.81 -11.84 -10.94
C THR A 976 8.72 -10.32 -10.87
N ASP A 977 9.44 -9.67 -9.94
CA ASP A 977 9.45 -8.20 -9.82
C ASP A 977 10.03 -7.52 -11.07
N LYS A 978 11.15 -8.03 -11.57
CA LYS A 978 11.77 -7.53 -12.80
C LYS A 978 10.82 -7.61 -14.00
N LEU A 979 10.20 -8.76 -14.21
CA LEU A 979 9.31 -9.00 -15.36
C LEU A 979 7.97 -8.27 -15.22
N CYS A 980 7.27 -8.53 -14.12
CA CYS A 980 5.87 -8.12 -13.97
C CYS A 980 5.70 -6.69 -13.47
N ARG A 981 6.75 -6.06 -12.91
CA ARG A 981 6.70 -4.66 -12.45
C ARG A 981 7.67 -3.75 -13.18
N GLN A 982 8.95 -4.07 -13.19
CA GLN A 982 9.97 -3.15 -13.72
C GLN A 982 9.92 -3.05 -15.26
N LEU A 983 9.94 -4.19 -15.97
CA LEU A 983 9.91 -4.25 -17.44
C LEU A 983 8.59 -3.73 -18.00
N VAL A 984 7.46 -4.17 -17.40
CA VAL A 984 6.11 -3.66 -17.67
C VAL A 984 6.07 -2.12 -17.60
N LYS A 985 6.65 -1.54 -16.55
CA LYS A 985 6.71 -0.08 -16.37
C LYS A 985 7.66 0.59 -17.37
N GLN A 986 8.84 0.03 -17.59
CA GLN A 986 9.90 0.61 -18.42
C GLN A 986 9.50 0.68 -19.91
N HIS A 987 8.82 -0.34 -20.41
CA HIS A 987 8.51 -0.48 -21.84
C HIS A 987 7.02 -0.35 -22.17
N GLN A 988 6.17 -0.02 -21.19
CA GLN A 988 4.72 0.17 -21.37
C GLN A 988 4.02 -1.05 -22.00
N VAL A 989 4.43 -2.25 -21.59
CA VAL A 989 3.82 -3.54 -21.98
C VAL A 989 2.99 -4.10 -20.82
N THR A 990 2.08 -5.03 -21.06
CA THR A 990 1.33 -5.73 -20.01
C THR A 990 1.98 -7.07 -19.62
N VAL A 991 1.60 -7.61 -18.45
CA VAL A 991 2.01 -8.98 -18.06
C VAL A 991 1.45 -10.03 -19.01
N LEU A 992 0.33 -9.77 -19.67
CA LEU A 992 -0.16 -10.68 -20.70
C LEU A 992 0.72 -10.61 -21.95
N ASP A 993 1.17 -9.42 -22.37
CA ASP A 993 2.02 -9.25 -23.56
C ASP A 993 3.34 -10.02 -23.43
N LEU A 994 3.98 -9.98 -22.25
CA LEU A 994 5.22 -10.73 -22.01
C LEU A 994 4.99 -12.24 -22.02
N LEU A 995 3.87 -12.72 -21.45
CA LEU A 995 3.55 -14.15 -21.44
C LEU A 995 3.16 -14.65 -22.84
N VAL A 996 2.43 -13.85 -23.61
CA VAL A 996 2.08 -14.14 -25.00
C VAL A 996 3.32 -14.13 -25.89
N ALA A 997 4.24 -13.18 -25.71
CA ALA A 997 5.51 -13.16 -26.46
C ALA A 997 6.36 -14.40 -26.15
N ALA A 998 6.51 -14.77 -24.87
CA ALA A 998 7.23 -15.96 -24.47
C ALA A 998 6.58 -17.24 -25.03
N LEU A 999 5.25 -17.33 -25.00
CA LEU A 999 4.51 -18.47 -25.53
C LEU A 999 4.61 -18.56 -27.05
N ALA A 1000 4.45 -17.43 -27.76
CA ALA A 1000 4.57 -17.38 -29.22
C ALA A 1000 5.97 -17.80 -29.66
N HIS A 1001 7.01 -17.32 -28.97
CA HIS A 1001 8.40 -17.72 -29.23
C HIS A 1001 8.60 -19.24 -29.03
N THR A 1002 8.09 -19.79 -27.94
CA THR A 1002 8.18 -21.22 -27.63
C THR A 1002 7.45 -22.10 -28.65
N ILE A 1003 6.22 -21.74 -29.03
CA ILE A 1003 5.41 -22.52 -29.98
C ILE A 1003 5.98 -22.42 -31.40
N ALA A 1004 6.43 -21.25 -31.83
CA ALA A 1004 7.10 -21.09 -33.12
C ALA A 1004 8.38 -21.93 -33.18
N GLY A 1005 9.18 -21.96 -32.11
CA GLY A 1005 10.36 -22.81 -32.00
C GLY A 1005 10.04 -24.31 -32.03
N TRP A 1006 8.92 -24.71 -31.42
CA TRP A 1006 8.50 -26.12 -31.37
C TRP A 1006 7.97 -26.63 -32.73
N THR A 1007 7.14 -25.82 -33.39
CA THR A 1007 6.53 -26.15 -34.68
C THR A 1007 7.44 -25.86 -35.87
N LYS A 1008 8.44 -24.99 -35.67
CA LYS A 1008 9.25 -24.36 -36.74
C LYS A 1008 8.41 -23.59 -37.76
N GLY A 1009 7.22 -23.15 -37.37
CA GLY A 1009 6.32 -22.35 -38.19
C GLY A 1009 6.57 -20.85 -38.05
N GLU A 1010 6.20 -20.10 -39.08
CA GLU A 1010 6.25 -18.63 -39.09
C GLU A 1010 5.02 -17.99 -38.45
N TRP A 1011 3.96 -18.76 -38.20
CA TRP A 1011 2.71 -18.29 -37.63
C TRP A 1011 2.31 -19.10 -36.40
N VAL A 1012 1.75 -18.41 -35.42
CA VAL A 1012 1.29 -18.98 -34.15
C VAL A 1012 -0.12 -18.48 -33.87
N GLU A 1013 -0.99 -19.40 -33.48
CA GLU A 1013 -2.32 -19.12 -32.94
C GLU A 1013 -2.29 -19.36 -31.42
N ILE A 1014 -2.60 -18.34 -30.64
CA ILE A 1014 -2.79 -18.45 -29.18
C ILE A 1014 -4.21 -18.00 -28.86
N HIS A 1015 -5.00 -18.89 -28.27
CA HIS A 1015 -6.31 -18.54 -27.75
C HIS A 1015 -6.18 -17.91 -26.36
N ASN A 1016 -6.90 -16.83 -26.12
CA ASN A 1016 -7.01 -16.20 -24.81
C ASN A 1016 -8.49 -15.90 -24.51
N VAL A 1017 -8.81 -15.69 -23.25
CA VAL A 1017 -10.14 -15.23 -22.83
C VAL A 1017 -9.99 -13.90 -22.12
N ILE A 1018 -10.70 -12.88 -22.60
CA ILE A 1018 -10.77 -11.57 -21.94
C ILE A 1018 -12.21 -11.21 -21.59
N THR A 1019 -12.39 -10.14 -20.84
CA THR A 1019 -13.72 -9.61 -20.55
C THR A 1019 -14.25 -8.80 -21.73
N GLY A 1020 -15.42 -9.18 -22.24
CA GLY A 1020 -16.16 -8.50 -23.29
C GLY A 1020 -16.55 -7.07 -22.95
N ARG A 1021 -16.50 -6.70 -21.66
CA ARG A 1021 -16.66 -5.31 -21.18
C ARG A 1021 -15.61 -4.37 -21.75
N ASP A 1022 -14.41 -4.89 -22.04
CA ASP A 1022 -13.26 -4.11 -22.52
C ASP A 1022 -13.06 -4.16 -24.05
N VAL A 1023 -13.93 -4.89 -24.75
CA VAL A 1023 -13.80 -5.21 -26.18
C VAL A 1023 -14.58 -4.23 -27.08
N ILE A 1024 -15.72 -3.72 -26.62
CA ILE A 1024 -16.48 -2.71 -27.36
C ILE A 1024 -15.67 -1.41 -27.36
N HIS A 1025 -15.08 -1.06 -28.52
CA HIS A 1025 -13.99 -0.09 -28.63
C HIS A 1025 -14.38 1.35 -28.28
N ASP A 1026 -15.66 1.71 -28.34
CA ASP A 1026 -16.13 3.05 -27.94
C ASP A 1026 -16.38 3.18 -26.43
N ARG A 1027 -16.38 2.06 -25.68
CA ARG A 1027 -16.64 1.99 -24.23
C ARG A 1027 -17.83 2.85 -23.78
N SER A 1028 -18.80 3.05 -24.66
CA SER A 1028 -19.83 4.08 -24.53
C SER A 1028 -20.78 3.89 -23.33
N HIS A 1029 -20.73 2.72 -22.67
CA HIS A 1029 -21.68 2.27 -21.65
C HIS A 1029 -21.00 1.58 -20.47
N ASP A 1030 -21.49 1.80 -19.24
CA ASP A 1030 -20.96 1.21 -18.01
C ASP A 1030 -21.68 -0.09 -17.63
N PHE A 1031 -21.06 -1.23 -17.95
CA PHE A 1031 -21.55 -2.54 -17.54
C PHE A 1031 -20.92 -3.06 -16.24
N THR A 1032 -20.07 -2.32 -15.53
CA THR A 1032 -19.21 -2.85 -14.44
C THR A 1032 -19.97 -3.58 -13.33
N GLN A 1033 -21.20 -3.18 -13.02
CA GLN A 1033 -22.08 -3.82 -12.01
C GLN A 1033 -23.09 -4.82 -12.60
N THR A 1034 -23.05 -5.07 -13.91
CA THR A 1034 -23.97 -5.99 -14.59
C THR A 1034 -23.54 -7.44 -14.42
N LEU A 1035 -24.42 -8.33 -13.94
CA LEU A 1035 -24.16 -9.78 -14.00
C LEU A 1035 -24.42 -10.34 -15.40
N GLY A 1036 -23.52 -11.20 -15.88
CA GLY A 1036 -23.68 -11.85 -17.18
C GLY A 1036 -22.45 -12.63 -17.61
N LEU A 1037 -22.53 -13.28 -18.77
CA LEU A 1037 -21.42 -14.02 -19.37
C LEU A 1037 -20.64 -13.08 -20.29
N PHE A 1038 -19.68 -12.35 -19.72
CA PHE A 1038 -18.84 -11.40 -20.45
C PHE A 1038 -17.54 -12.03 -20.94
N ALA A 1039 -17.17 -13.24 -20.54
CA ALA A 1039 -16.01 -13.93 -21.10
C ALA A 1039 -16.11 -14.01 -22.63
N VAL A 1040 -15.15 -13.44 -23.35
CA VAL A 1040 -15.06 -13.48 -24.81
C VAL A 1040 -13.72 -14.08 -25.19
N GLY A 1041 -13.76 -15.09 -26.05
CA GLY A 1041 -12.57 -15.70 -26.61
C GLY A 1041 -11.91 -14.78 -27.64
N CYS A 1042 -10.59 -14.75 -27.65
CA CYS A 1042 -9.79 -13.95 -28.57
C CYS A 1042 -8.68 -14.81 -29.16
N ASP A 1043 -8.59 -14.81 -30.49
CA ASP A 1043 -7.64 -15.60 -31.23
C ASP A 1043 -6.46 -14.68 -31.60
N LEU A 1044 -5.37 -14.81 -30.84
CA LEU A 1044 -4.15 -14.05 -31.03
C LEU A 1044 -3.34 -14.70 -32.14
N VAL A 1045 -3.52 -14.18 -33.34
CA VAL A 1045 -2.83 -14.63 -34.54
C VAL A 1045 -1.56 -13.80 -34.72
N LEU A 1046 -0.42 -14.45 -34.53
CA LEU A 1046 0.87 -13.78 -34.44
C LEU A 1046 1.85 -14.38 -35.44
N GLN A 1047 2.60 -13.52 -36.10
CA GLN A 1047 3.71 -13.89 -36.96
C GLN A 1047 5.00 -13.91 -36.14
N HIS A 1048 5.68 -15.06 -36.13
CA HIS A 1048 7.01 -15.19 -35.55
C HIS A 1048 8.05 -14.58 -36.49
N ARG A 1049 8.63 -13.44 -36.08
CA ARG A 1049 9.72 -12.77 -36.80
C ARG A 1049 10.99 -12.82 -35.95
N GLN A 1050 12.09 -13.30 -36.53
CA GLN A 1050 13.37 -13.31 -35.84
C GLN A 1050 13.77 -11.88 -35.47
N SER A 1051 14.12 -11.68 -34.19
CA SER A 1051 14.53 -10.39 -33.63
C SER A 1051 15.90 -10.52 -32.98
N GLU A 1052 16.66 -9.42 -32.95
CA GLU A 1052 18.03 -9.41 -32.41
C GLU A 1052 18.06 -9.57 -30.87
N THR A 1053 16.99 -9.16 -30.18
CA THR A 1053 16.87 -9.27 -28.72
C THR A 1053 15.46 -9.73 -28.29
N PRO A 1054 15.31 -10.38 -27.11
CA PRO A 1054 13.99 -10.75 -26.57
C PRO A 1054 13.06 -9.54 -26.37
N LEU A 1055 13.61 -8.39 -25.99
CA LEU A 1055 12.85 -7.15 -25.84
C LEU A 1055 12.31 -6.65 -27.19
N ALA A 1056 13.11 -6.68 -28.25
CA ALA A 1056 12.65 -6.31 -29.59
C ALA A 1056 11.53 -7.24 -30.08
N TYR A 1057 11.64 -8.55 -29.79
CA TYR A 1057 10.60 -9.52 -30.08
C TYR A 1057 9.29 -9.20 -29.33
N LEU A 1058 9.38 -8.90 -28.04
CA LEU A 1058 8.22 -8.51 -27.22
C LEU A 1058 7.50 -7.28 -27.78
N LEU A 1059 8.24 -6.25 -28.19
CA LEU A 1059 7.67 -5.03 -28.76
C LEU A 1059 7.03 -5.27 -30.15
N ASP A 1060 7.60 -6.15 -30.98
CA ASP A 1060 6.96 -6.58 -32.23
C ASP A 1060 5.66 -7.34 -31.96
N ILE A 1061 5.64 -8.29 -31.02
CA ILE A 1061 4.41 -9.00 -30.62
C ILE A 1061 3.37 -8.02 -30.08
N GLN A 1062 3.74 -7.06 -29.25
CA GLN A 1062 2.83 -6.02 -28.78
C GLN A 1062 2.20 -5.25 -29.95
N SER A 1063 3.01 -4.83 -30.93
CA SER A 1063 2.50 -4.13 -32.11
C SER A 1063 1.53 -5.00 -32.92
N GLN A 1064 1.78 -6.30 -33.03
CA GLN A 1064 0.88 -7.23 -33.71
C GLN A 1064 -0.45 -7.40 -32.96
N LEU A 1065 -0.41 -7.57 -31.63
CA LEU A 1065 -1.60 -7.68 -30.78
C LEU A 1065 -2.52 -6.45 -30.92
N LEU A 1066 -1.94 -5.25 -31.00
CA LEU A 1066 -2.68 -4.00 -31.20
C LEU A 1066 -3.33 -3.90 -32.59
N SER A 1067 -2.82 -4.63 -33.59
CA SER A 1067 -3.35 -4.61 -34.97
C SER A 1067 -4.47 -5.61 -35.23
N LEU A 1068 -4.76 -6.52 -34.28
CA LEU A 1068 -5.81 -7.53 -34.45
C LEU A 1068 -7.21 -6.90 -34.37
N PRO A 1069 -8.15 -7.30 -35.25
CA PRO A 1069 -9.53 -6.81 -35.19
C PRO A 1069 -10.15 -7.08 -33.82
N ALA A 1070 -10.66 -6.03 -33.19
CA ALA A 1070 -11.20 -6.05 -31.83
C ALA A 1070 -10.29 -6.81 -30.82
N LYS A 1071 -8.98 -6.55 -30.87
CA LYS A 1071 -7.97 -7.18 -29.99
C LYS A 1071 -7.93 -8.73 -30.10
N GLY A 1072 -8.25 -9.25 -31.27
CA GLY A 1072 -8.31 -10.69 -31.56
C GLY A 1072 -9.67 -11.33 -31.28
N CYS A 1073 -10.64 -10.57 -30.77
CA CYS A 1073 -11.96 -11.10 -30.41
C CYS A 1073 -12.98 -11.01 -31.55
N GLY A 1074 -12.60 -10.43 -32.69
CA GLY A 1074 -13.48 -10.25 -33.85
C GLY A 1074 -14.12 -11.56 -34.31
N ASN A 1075 -13.38 -12.67 -34.30
CA ASN A 1075 -13.92 -14.01 -34.60
C ASN A 1075 -15.11 -14.39 -33.70
N PHE A 1076 -15.06 -14.13 -32.38
CA PHE A 1076 -16.17 -14.48 -31.50
C PHE A 1076 -17.32 -13.48 -31.58
N ILE A 1077 -17.03 -12.20 -31.75
CA ILE A 1077 -18.06 -11.16 -31.75
C ILE A 1077 -18.92 -11.23 -33.02
N THR A 1078 -18.33 -11.42 -34.19
CA THR A 1078 -19.06 -11.40 -35.47
C THR A 1078 -19.81 -12.68 -35.78
N GLN A 1079 -19.60 -13.75 -35.01
CA GLN A 1079 -20.13 -15.09 -35.33
C GLN A 1079 -21.67 -15.16 -35.40
N ASN A 1080 -22.38 -14.27 -34.71
CA ASN A 1080 -23.84 -14.24 -34.70
C ASN A 1080 -24.45 -13.41 -35.83
N ILE A 1081 -23.64 -12.65 -36.57
CA ILE A 1081 -24.09 -11.79 -37.68
C ILE A 1081 -23.52 -12.23 -39.04
N GLU A 1082 -22.38 -12.93 -39.04
CA GLU A 1082 -21.77 -13.52 -40.23
C GLU A 1082 -22.21 -14.97 -40.40
N SER A 1083 -22.72 -15.32 -41.59
CA SER A 1083 -23.02 -16.73 -41.89
C SER A 1083 -21.74 -17.51 -42.18
N ARG A 1084 -21.43 -18.47 -41.31
CA ARG A 1084 -20.27 -19.37 -41.47
C ARG A 1084 -20.74 -20.71 -42.02
N GLN A 1085 -20.40 -21.00 -43.27
CA GLN A 1085 -20.66 -22.30 -43.88
C GLN A 1085 -19.58 -23.30 -43.44
N PRO A 1086 -19.90 -24.60 -43.31
CA PRO A 1086 -18.90 -25.64 -43.18
C PRO A 1086 -17.83 -25.53 -44.29
N GLY A 1087 -16.56 -25.61 -43.93
CA GLY A 1087 -15.41 -25.36 -44.80
C GLY A 1087 -14.99 -23.89 -44.93
N SER A 1088 -15.51 -22.99 -44.09
CA SER A 1088 -15.06 -21.59 -44.05
C SER A 1088 -13.63 -21.47 -43.52
N ARG A 1089 -12.94 -20.36 -43.83
CA ARG A 1089 -11.57 -20.08 -43.36
C ARG A 1089 -11.45 -20.03 -41.82
N TYR A 1090 -12.57 -19.83 -41.11
CA TYR A 1090 -12.62 -19.87 -39.65
C TYR A 1090 -12.28 -21.26 -39.07
N GLU A 1091 -12.40 -22.35 -39.84
CA GLU A 1091 -12.03 -23.70 -39.39
C GLU A 1091 -10.51 -23.91 -39.26
N TYR A 1092 -9.69 -23.00 -39.81
CA TYR A 1092 -8.24 -23.03 -39.64
C TYR A 1092 -7.79 -22.50 -38.26
N LEU A 1093 -8.65 -21.77 -37.55
CA LEU A 1093 -8.42 -21.36 -36.16
C LEU A 1093 -8.78 -22.55 -35.25
N ARG A 1094 -7.77 -23.31 -34.85
CA ARG A 1094 -7.91 -24.61 -34.17
C ARG A 1094 -7.86 -24.49 -32.65
N LYS A 1095 -7.40 -23.34 -32.12
CA LYS A 1095 -7.31 -23.04 -30.68
C LYS A 1095 -6.52 -24.11 -29.91
N GLN A 1096 -5.46 -24.64 -30.51
CA GLN A 1096 -4.67 -25.74 -29.93
C GLN A 1096 -3.87 -25.32 -28.69
N VAL A 1097 -3.61 -24.02 -28.53
CA VAL A 1097 -2.92 -23.42 -27.39
C VAL A 1097 -3.84 -22.38 -26.77
N SER A 1098 -4.06 -22.45 -25.46
CA SER A 1098 -4.76 -21.42 -24.70
C SER A 1098 -3.86 -20.83 -23.61
N ILE A 1099 -4.07 -19.55 -23.30
CA ILE A 1099 -3.46 -18.88 -22.15
C ILE A 1099 -4.53 -18.08 -21.40
N ASN A 1100 -4.45 -18.07 -20.08
CA ASN A 1100 -5.28 -17.25 -19.22
C ASN A 1100 -4.45 -16.73 -18.03
N TYR A 1101 -4.33 -15.40 -17.91
CA TYR A 1101 -3.62 -14.76 -16.80
C TYR A 1101 -4.63 -14.17 -15.81
N LEU A 1102 -4.69 -14.75 -14.61
CA LEU A 1102 -5.68 -14.43 -13.58
C LEU A 1102 -5.27 -13.26 -12.66
N GLY A 1103 -4.07 -12.71 -12.84
CA GLY A 1103 -3.54 -11.60 -12.03
C GLY A 1103 -3.45 -11.92 -10.53
N ASP A 1104 -3.72 -10.91 -9.69
CA ASP A 1104 -3.81 -10.99 -8.22
C ASP A 1104 -5.25 -11.29 -7.74
N MET A 1105 -6.20 -11.61 -8.65
CA MET A 1105 -7.64 -11.71 -8.35
C MET A 1105 -8.01 -12.80 -7.33
N PHE A 1106 -7.08 -13.66 -6.94
CA PHE A 1106 -7.27 -14.73 -5.96
C PHE A 1106 -6.23 -14.75 -4.84
N GLU A 1107 -5.57 -13.62 -4.55
CA GLU A 1107 -4.77 -13.51 -3.32
C GLU A 1107 -5.71 -13.65 -2.11
N VAL A 1108 -5.65 -14.80 -1.45
CA VAL A 1108 -6.44 -15.08 -0.25
C VAL A 1108 -5.87 -14.25 0.88
N ASP A 1109 -6.54 -13.17 1.23
CA ASP A 1109 -6.27 -12.46 2.48
C ASP A 1109 -6.49 -13.42 3.66
N GLU A 1110 -5.40 -13.90 4.25
CA GLU A 1110 -5.42 -14.80 5.41
C GLU A 1110 -6.11 -14.18 6.64
N SER A 1111 -6.44 -12.88 6.62
CA SER A 1111 -7.20 -12.20 7.66
C SER A 1111 -8.71 -12.10 7.36
N SER A 1112 -9.14 -12.37 6.12
CA SER A 1112 -10.56 -12.29 5.74
C SER A 1112 -11.42 -13.31 6.51
N PRO A 1113 -12.60 -12.89 7.02
CA PRO A 1113 -13.56 -13.80 7.65
C PRO A 1113 -14.32 -14.65 6.63
N VAL A 1114 -14.18 -14.39 5.33
CA VAL A 1114 -14.76 -15.17 4.23
C VAL A 1114 -13.62 -15.67 3.35
N ARG A 1115 -13.44 -16.98 3.21
CA ARG A 1115 -12.30 -17.59 2.50
C ARG A 1115 -12.76 -18.66 1.54
N VAL A 1116 -12.11 -18.79 0.38
CA VAL A 1116 -12.31 -19.95 -0.50
C VAL A 1116 -11.74 -21.20 0.18
N VAL A 1117 -12.47 -22.32 0.10
CA VAL A 1117 -12.06 -23.58 0.72
C VAL A 1117 -11.26 -24.43 -0.26
N ASP A 1118 -9.99 -24.66 0.07
CA ASP A 1118 -9.13 -25.56 -0.70
C ASP A 1118 -9.57 -27.03 -0.59
N GLY A 1119 -9.48 -27.73 -1.72
CA GLY A 1119 -9.67 -29.18 -1.83
C GLY A 1119 -11.12 -29.65 -1.96
N ILE A 1120 -12.06 -28.77 -2.32
CA ILE A 1120 -13.42 -29.14 -2.71
C ILE A 1120 -13.56 -28.86 -4.21
N SER A 1121 -13.66 -29.93 -5.01
CA SER A 1121 -13.82 -29.79 -6.45
C SER A 1121 -15.30 -29.60 -6.81
N ILE A 1122 -15.59 -28.55 -7.57
CA ILE A 1122 -16.88 -28.38 -8.26
C ILE A 1122 -16.63 -28.82 -9.70
N ASP A 1123 -16.70 -30.12 -9.95
CA ASP A 1123 -16.37 -30.69 -11.26
C ASP A 1123 -17.52 -31.46 -11.87
N VAL A 1124 -17.44 -31.53 -13.18
CA VAL A 1124 -18.43 -32.14 -14.05
C VAL A 1124 -17.80 -33.40 -14.61
N ASP A 1125 -18.22 -34.55 -14.08
CA ASP A 1125 -17.85 -35.86 -14.64
C ASP A 1125 -18.51 -35.99 -16.03
N ASP A 1126 -17.78 -35.62 -17.08
CA ASP A 1126 -18.07 -36.10 -18.44
C ASP A 1126 -16.80 -36.65 -19.10
N ASP A 1127 -16.70 -37.98 -19.07
CA ASP A 1127 -15.63 -38.79 -19.64
C ASP A 1127 -15.44 -38.60 -21.16
N HIS A 1128 -16.30 -37.84 -21.84
CA HIS A 1128 -16.27 -37.68 -23.30
C HIS A 1128 -16.10 -36.25 -23.79
N LEU A 1129 -15.98 -35.25 -22.91
CA LEU A 1129 -15.72 -33.89 -23.37
C LEU A 1129 -14.29 -33.79 -23.89
N VAL A 1130 -14.15 -33.43 -25.17
CA VAL A 1130 -12.86 -33.19 -25.83
C VAL A 1130 -12.59 -31.70 -25.83
N HIS A 1131 -11.47 -31.28 -25.22
CA HIS A 1131 -11.03 -29.89 -25.25
C HIS A 1131 -10.38 -29.56 -26.60
N ALA A 1132 -10.56 -28.33 -27.08
CA ALA A 1132 -9.93 -27.88 -28.33
C ALA A 1132 -8.44 -27.58 -28.12
N ASP A 1133 -8.09 -27.04 -26.95
CA ASP A 1133 -6.73 -26.73 -26.52
C ASP A 1133 -6.01 -27.98 -26.03
N ILE A 1134 -5.00 -28.40 -26.79
CA ILE A 1134 -4.12 -29.50 -26.38
C ILE A 1134 -3.06 -29.04 -25.36
N LEU A 1135 -2.89 -27.72 -25.23
CA LEU A 1135 -2.02 -27.05 -24.28
C LEU A 1135 -2.75 -25.84 -23.66
N ASP A 1136 -2.94 -25.86 -22.34
CA ASP A 1136 -3.63 -24.81 -21.57
C ASP A 1136 -2.69 -24.18 -20.54
N LEU A 1137 -2.41 -22.89 -20.66
CA LEU A 1137 -1.53 -22.18 -19.72
C LEU A 1137 -2.34 -21.27 -18.80
N ARG A 1138 -2.16 -21.44 -17.49
CA ARG A 1138 -2.76 -20.57 -16.48
C ARG A 1138 -1.69 -19.87 -15.66
N GLY A 1139 -1.69 -18.54 -15.69
CA GLY A 1139 -0.74 -17.69 -14.96
C GLY A 1139 -1.40 -16.97 -13.79
N SER A 1140 -0.70 -16.90 -12.65
CA SER A 1140 -1.10 -16.09 -11.49
C SER A 1140 0.12 -15.66 -10.69
N ILE A 1141 -0.01 -14.59 -9.92
CA ILE A 1141 1.01 -14.22 -8.92
C ILE A 1141 0.49 -14.67 -7.56
N GLN A 1142 1.27 -15.48 -6.86
CA GLN A 1142 0.92 -15.98 -5.53
C GLN A 1142 2.12 -15.75 -4.61
N ASN A 1143 1.90 -15.07 -3.48
CA ASN A 1143 2.96 -14.74 -2.53
C ASN A 1143 4.15 -14.01 -3.18
N GLY A 1144 3.88 -13.14 -4.17
CA GLY A 1144 4.89 -12.41 -4.94
C GLY A 1144 5.69 -13.23 -5.96
N GLU A 1145 5.29 -14.47 -6.23
CA GLU A 1145 5.94 -15.35 -7.22
C GLU A 1145 4.99 -15.60 -8.40
N LEU A 1146 5.46 -15.36 -9.63
CA LEU A 1146 4.74 -15.73 -10.84
C LEU A 1146 4.73 -17.26 -10.96
N THR A 1147 3.54 -17.83 -11.01
CA THR A 1147 3.31 -19.26 -11.20
C THR A 1147 2.58 -19.49 -12.51
N MET A 1148 3.14 -20.36 -13.35
CA MET A 1148 2.54 -20.85 -14.58
C MET A 1148 2.17 -22.34 -14.43
N ILE A 1149 0.91 -22.67 -14.67
CA ILE A 1149 0.39 -24.03 -14.71
C ILE A 1149 0.20 -24.41 -16.17
N TRP A 1150 0.89 -25.46 -16.61
CA TRP A 1150 0.82 -26.03 -17.95
C TRP A 1150 -0.09 -27.25 -17.93
N GLY A 1151 -1.34 -27.08 -18.32
CA GLY A 1151 -2.30 -28.14 -18.56
C GLY A 1151 -2.05 -28.81 -19.90
N TYR A 1152 -1.98 -30.14 -19.90
CA TYR A 1152 -1.84 -30.94 -21.12
C TYR A 1152 -2.57 -32.26 -20.97
N ASN A 1153 -2.79 -32.97 -22.07
CA ASN A 1153 -3.41 -34.28 -22.03
C ASN A 1153 -2.36 -35.39 -22.09
N ARG A 1154 -2.33 -36.29 -21.11
CA ARG A 1154 -1.41 -37.44 -21.11
C ARG A 1154 -1.64 -38.44 -22.25
N LYS A 1155 -2.79 -38.33 -22.96
CA LYS A 1155 -3.10 -39.10 -24.17
C LYS A 1155 -2.59 -38.45 -25.45
N ILE A 1156 -2.11 -37.21 -25.40
CA ILE A 1156 -1.54 -36.47 -26.54
C ILE A 1156 -0.04 -36.26 -26.33
N HIS A 1157 0.35 -35.89 -25.11
CA HIS A 1157 1.71 -35.51 -24.74
C HIS A 1157 2.25 -36.28 -23.54
N HIS A 1158 3.55 -36.52 -23.57
CA HIS A 1158 4.29 -36.99 -22.40
C HIS A 1158 4.78 -35.79 -21.58
N GLU A 1159 4.77 -35.92 -20.26
CA GLU A 1159 5.27 -34.88 -19.34
C GLU A 1159 6.66 -34.31 -19.72
N PRO A 1160 7.66 -35.11 -20.18
CA PRO A 1160 8.96 -34.57 -20.59
C PRO A 1160 8.89 -33.57 -21.74
N THR A 1161 7.94 -33.71 -22.67
CA THR A 1161 7.75 -32.75 -23.77
C THR A 1161 7.26 -31.42 -23.21
N ILE A 1162 6.29 -31.46 -22.29
CA ILE A 1162 5.71 -30.27 -21.66
C ILE A 1162 6.72 -29.55 -20.78
N ARG A 1163 7.51 -30.31 -20.02
CA ARG A 1163 8.62 -29.77 -19.22
C ARG A 1163 9.65 -29.04 -20.09
N LYS A 1164 9.97 -29.57 -21.26
CA LYS A 1164 10.91 -28.92 -22.18
C LYS A 1164 10.33 -27.62 -22.76
N LEU A 1165 9.02 -27.59 -23.03
CA LEU A 1165 8.33 -26.37 -23.46
C LEU A 1165 8.30 -25.33 -22.34
N SER A 1166 8.03 -25.73 -21.10
CA SER A 1166 8.06 -24.83 -19.95
C SER A 1166 9.48 -24.28 -19.70
N GLU A 1167 10.52 -25.09 -19.85
CA GLU A 1167 11.92 -24.64 -19.79
C GLU A 1167 12.21 -23.58 -20.86
N HIS A 1168 11.88 -23.81 -22.13
CA HIS A 1168 12.09 -22.81 -23.20
C HIS A 1168 11.31 -21.51 -22.97
N PHE A 1169 10.07 -21.62 -22.49
CA PHE A 1169 9.27 -20.46 -22.10
C PHE A 1169 9.91 -19.69 -20.95
N GLY A 1170 10.40 -20.41 -19.94
CA GLY A 1170 11.10 -19.84 -18.80
C GLY A 1170 12.41 -19.16 -19.21
N ASP A 1171 13.20 -19.79 -20.08
CA ASP A 1171 14.44 -19.22 -20.59
C ASP A 1171 14.20 -17.86 -21.26
N PHE A 1172 13.17 -17.75 -22.12
CA PHE A 1172 12.82 -16.47 -22.74
C PHE A 1172 12.49 -15.39 -21.70
N LEU A 1173 11.73 -15.74 -20.66
CA LEU A 1173 11.40 -14.82 -19.56
C LEU A 1173 12.64 -14.47 -18.72
N TYR A 1174 13.55 -15.40 -18.43
CA TYR A 1174 14.79 -15.09 -17.72
C TYR A 1174 15.68 -14.12 -18.53
N HIS A 1175 15.80 -14.32 -19.85
CA HIS A 1175 16.55 -13.40 -20.70
C HIS A 1175 15.91 -12.00 -20.75
N LEU A 1176 14.57 -11.91 -20.79
CA LEU A 1176 13.88 -10.62 -20.65
C LEU A 1176 14.18 -9.97 -19.29
N ALA A 1177 14.19 -10.73 -18.20
CA ALA A 1177 14.50 -10.22 -16.87
C ALA A 1177 15.95 -9.72 -16.76
N GLU A 1178 16.89 -10.28 -17.53
CA GLU A 1178 18.28 -9.83 -17.60
C GLU A 1178 18.42 -8.47 -18.29
N THR A 1179 17.56 -8.15 -19.26
CA THR A 1179 17.54 -6.83 -19.90
C THR A 1179 17.10 -5.70 -18.96
N VAL A 1180 16.44 -6.04 -17.84
CA VAL A 1180 16.06 -5.08 -16.80
C VAL A 1180 17.27 -4.76 -15.94
N GLY A 1181 17.87 -3.59 -16.20
CA GLY A 1181 19.10 -3.12 -15.56
C GLY A 1181 20.25 -2.88 -16.53
N GLU A 1182 20.14 -3.31 -17.79
CA GLU A 1182 21.03 -2.90 -18.87
C GLU A 1182 20.43 -1.67 -19.58
N SER A 1183 20.71 -0.47 -19.08
CA SER A 1183 20.49 0.76 -19.82
C SER A 1183 21.77 1.60 -19.77
N HIS A 1184 22.49 1.52 -20.89
CA HIS A 1184 23.36 2.59 -21.37
C HIS A 1184 22.53 3.66 -22.08
#